data_AF-A0A559SMQ2-F1
#
_entry.id   AF-A0A559SMQ2-F1
#
_cell.length_a   1.000
_cell.length_b   1.000
_cell.length_c   1.000
_cell.angle_alpha   90.00
_cell.angle_beta   90.00
_cell.angle_gamma   90.00
#
_symmetry.space_group_name_H-M   'P 1'
#
loop_
_entity.id
_entity.type
_entity.pdbx_description
1 polymer ?
#
loop_
_entity_poly.entity_id
_entity_poly.type
_entity_poly.pdbx_seq_one_letter_code
_entity_poly.pdbx_strand_id
1 'polypeptide(L)'
;MRGKFISSMSAVTALSVAACCLARPAAAEPVQRAAPAAGSVVDRKVGEEVRFVDLSNWQNVDLHQELLGGDVLRTNATGQLAVLFADRTQVRLGRNSSLQVKQMAPAGDTILNLQSGTMWARAQRGGSGLTVQTPAAAAAIRGTDWTLTVKGDQTSLIVLEGRVELKNEHGSVEVEQGEAAVATIGQAPRKLVIVTPDDREQMLFYLTLRGGFTFMPASPLPVQKMRNERSRIEGRAPEARSAEDWLTLAEVQLSLDGRQKALESLANARTLKLSAAQRARADLIDALIAGAEKRYDEAAKLFSRAERALDPQRRSIAAYGSYYSRSLRDPSHAEKPPANVTGPYAAAIKAYTAGFLEDIPAAIATMKQAEARYPDDSTLPALRAQLAMLINDRIQMKEAIDRSLSIDPADPNALQARARMRADYEGNLDGALEDLNNAIKVAPGSSTAWNDLGLLQDARGATREAEAALKKSIELDPDDPVGHANLAILYLDQSRMREAKREIDLALAADPAFNIAILARGRYYLQMGEREKAVDDLLASSTANPGYSQAQLMLAAGHYENGNREASSQSLDNADRLDKNDPSVAAFRAAVAIDDYDSDGAMKSAREYLKRSRARGGYYASLGANQNGGSTLNAAFRLQGLDAWGQYYGDAVFDPFSGSSYFDQTFRGSVNPLANSFLYGGNVVTNTANASSYSSFIQGLLFDPHMLSGRSRSANLARMPFLEGSIGAGATLTQENAGSLGEAEIQGFSNEPRPISFFANFQWEKTSDTTREYNSGTLDLNTDTKLVAGNGYVTASMTPDDRFVAFVNHSDSKYDLDIPSRAFLPLVPGLYYGLDNKFTIAGVGLSHTFGYRNVLNSAFFYSSIDSSMDQNILVPPLIPGLFSSLIHTKQENYIGAINHTYGVDDLTWRYGVEGGWIDTETTTGVSLVGIPLGEIEEHTGTRYGKVYIDLLHEITPDLKAEYGLFGTFYQGDEVDIQRLEPRIGVAWSPAEGHWLRAGYLRQGTNGTTPTLAPVGIVGLQPNTFGIDLSGYADTFTVRWDAEWNDWLFTAVDVQHQELRELSIDNIIALESFDTRKARADRASFTANIALGYGFGLAATYALSDSEDNDPSSDGYGQELPFLPKHSGQIALTWVNEANVKATLAANYVGERHSDQSDEILDDYWTLDANLVWEPLDKRFALEAAAYNLLDEDFEVASGFNGWGRVFKGTLEIRF
;
A
#
# COMPACT_ATOMS: atom_id res chain seq x y z
N MET A 1 -38.94 -15.42 51.10
CA MET A 1 -39.16 -16.07 52.42
C MET A 1 -40.13 -17.23 52.25
N ARG A 2 -39.77 -18.40 52.82
CA ARG A 2 -40.63 -19.56 53.23
C ARG A 2 -41.42 -20.24 52.11
N GLY A 3 -41.19 -21.49 51.69
CA GLY A 3 -40.63 -22.69 52.34
C GLY A 3 -41.63 -23.84 52.10
N LYS A 4 -41.36 -25.14 52.23
CA LYS A 4 -40.17 -25.99 52.30
C LYS A 4 -40.74 -27.44 52.31
N PHE A 5 -40.04 -28.39 51.69
CA PHE A 5 -39.77 -29.77 52.19
C PHE A 5 -40.53 -31.06 51.72
N ILE A 6 -39.69 -31.99 51.17
CA ILE A 6 -39.57 -33.49 51.35
C ILE A 6 -40.66 -34.33 50.64
N SER A 7 -40.41 -35.41 49.86
CA SER A 7 -39.48 -36.55 50.08
C SER A 7 -39.09 -37.37 48.82
N SER A 8 -37.79 -37.64 48.65
CA SER A 8 -37.12 -38.94 48.34
C SER A 8 -37.90 -40.12 47.72
N MET A 9 -37.54 -40.51 46.49
CA MET A 9 -37.07 -41.85 46.09
C MET A 9 -36.70 -41.84 44.59
N SER A 10 -35.68 -42.62 44.21
CA SER A 10 -35.18 -42.88 42.84
C SER A 10 -33.94 -42.09 42.40
N ALA A 11 -32.82 -42.28 43.11
CA ALA A 11 -31.49 -41.87 42.66
C ALA A 11 -30.48 -43.00 42.88
N VAL A 12 -30.61 -44.13 42.18
CA VAL A 12 -29.56 -45.17 42.12
C VAL A 12 -29.31 -45.71 40.70
N THR A 13 -30.15 -45.44 39.70
CA THR A 13 -29.99 -46.06 38.36
C THR A 13 -29.63 -45.10 37.21
N ALA A 14 -29.31 -43.83 37.51
CA ALA A 14 -28.93 -42.84 36.51
C ALA A 14 -27.42 -42.50 36.48
N LEU A 15 -26.62 -43.01 37.44
CA LEU A 15 -25.19 -42.66 37.54
C LEU A 15 -24.24 -43.58 36.75
N SER A 16 -24.75 -44.62 36.08
CA SER A 16 -23.90 -45.61 35.39
C SER A 16 -23.73 -45.37 33.88
N VAL A 17 -24.50 -44.45 33.28
CA VAL A 17 -24.49 -44.20 31.81
C VAL A 17 -23.89 -42.83 31.45
N ALA A 18 -23.69 -41.93 32.42
CA ALA A 18 -23.00 -40.65 32.20
C ALA A 18 -21.47 -40.72 32.32
N ALA A 19 -20.92 -41.86 32.79
CA ALA A 19 -19.49 -41.99 33.09
C ALA A 19 -18.62 -42.57 31.94
N CYS A 20 -19.19 -42.90 30.77
CA CYS A 20 -18.44 -43.46 29.64
C CYS A 20 -18.40 -42.58 28.37
N CYS A 21 -18.87 -41.32 28.41
CA CYS A 21 -18.82 -40.41 27.25
C CYS A 21 -18.10 -39.07 27.50
N LEU A 22 -17.37 -38.92 28.61
CA LEU A 22 -16.55 -37.73 28.88
C LEU A 22 -15.13 -38.14 29.24
N ALA A 23 -14.43 -38.76 28.29
CA ALA A 23 -12.98 -38.78 28.27
C ALA A 23 -12.53 -38.03 27.01
N ARG A 24 -12.76 -36.71 27.00
CA ARG A 24 -11.86 -35.83 26.24
C ARG A 24 -10.56 -35.77 27.04
N PRO A 25 -9.37 -35.85 26.41
CA PRO A 25 -8.16 -35.51 27.13
C PRO A 25 -8.32 -34.07 27.63
N ALA A 26 -8.35 -33.89 28.95
CA ALA A 26 -8.25 -32.58 29.53
C ALA A 26 -6.86 -32.05 29.13
N ALA A 27 -6.81 -31.08 28.21
CA ALA A 27 -5.65 -30.20 28.16
C ALA A 27 -5.55 -29.58 29.56
N ALA A 28 -4.42 -29.79 30.24
CA ALA A 28 -4.20 -29.16 31.52
C ALA A 28 -4.29 -27.64 31.32
N GLU A 29 -5.17 -26.97 32.07
CA GLU A 29 -5.19 -25.51 32.07
C GLU A 29 -3.88 -24.99 32.67
N PRO A 30 -3.32 -23.86 32.16
CA PRO A 30 -2.12 -23.26 32.72
C PRO A 30 -2.24 -23.11 34.24
N VAL A 31 -1.17 -23.41 34.97
CA VAL A 31 -1.17 -23.28 36.43
C VAL A 31 -1.31 -21.80 36.77
N GLN A 32 -2.45 -21.42 37.37
CA GLN A 32 -2.67 -20.06 37.85
C GLN A 32 -1.73 -19.73 39.01
N ARG A 33 -1.05 -18.58 38.95
CA ARG A 33 -0.06 -18.16 39.95
C ARG A 33 -0.48 -16.82 40.57
N ALA A 34 -0.25 -16.65 41.88
CA ALA A 34 -0.61 -15.43 42.62
C ALA A 34 0.62 -14.53 42.84
N ALA A 35 0.99 -13.75 41.82
CA ALA A 35 1.97 -12.66 41.83
C ALA A 35 2.00 -12.05 40.42
N PRO A 36 2.50 -10.81 40.19
CA PRO A 36 2.70 -10.35 38.82
C PRO A 36 3.66 -11.30 38.10
N ALA A 37 3.23 -11.82 36.96
CA ALA A 37 4.05 -12.72 36.15
C ALA A 37 5.33 -12.01 35.69
N ALA A 38 6.48 -12.69 35.84
CA ALA A 38 7.76 -12.27 35.31
C ALA A 38 7.80 -12.37 33.77
N GLY A 39 7.02 -13.29 33.20
CA GLY A 39 6.89 -13.51 31.76
C GLY A 39 5.88 -14.61 31.46
N SER A 40 5.66 -14.85 30.17
CA SER A 40 4.75 -15.90 29.70
C SER A 40 5.36 -16.69 28.54
N VAL A 41 5.01 -17.97 28.46
CA VAL A 41 5.42 -18.85 27.36
C VAL A 41 4.53 -18.60 26.16
N VAL A 42 5.11 -18.20 25.02
CA VAL A 42 4.38 -17.81 23.80
C VAL A 42 4.50 -18.81 22.65
N ASP A 43 5.49 -19.71 22.71
CA ASP A 43 5.63 -20.85 21.79
C ASP A 43 6.27 -22.03 22.55
N ARG A 44 5.78 -23.24 22.30
CA ARG A 44 6.36 -24.50 22.79
C ARG A 44 6.24 -25.54 21.69
N LYS A 45 7.20 -26.48 21.62
CA LYS A 45 7.15 -27.57 20.64
C LYS A 45 6.75 -28.88 21.30
N VAL A 46 7.72 -29.62 21.85
CA VAL A 46 7.57 -31.03 22.22
C VAL A 46 8.38 -31.38 23.47
N GLY A 47 7.68 -31.54 24.61
CA GLY A 47 8.20 -32.15 25.83
C GLY A 47 9.07 -31.26 26.72
N GLU A 48 8.85 -29.95 26.68
CA GLU A 48 9.50 -28.95 27.53
C GLU A 48 8.88 -28.93 28.93
N GLU A 49 9.71 -28.71 29.95
CA GLU A 49 9.31 -28.79 31.35
C GLU A 49 9.69 -27.52 32.13
N VAL A 50 8.88 -27.18 33.12
CA VAL A 50 9.10 -26.11 34.09
C VAL A 50 9.14 -26.69 35.49
N ARG A 51 10.03 -26.16 36.31
CA ARG A 51 10.03 -26.35 37.77
C ARG A 51 9.73 -25.01 38.41
N PHE A 52 8.55 -24.90 38.98
CA PHE A 52 8.10 -23.69 39.64
C PHE A 52 8.80 -23.50 40.99
N VAL A 53 9.06 -22.26 41.41
CA VAL A 53 9.68 -21.95 42.70
C VAL A 53 8.86 -22.46 43.89
N ASP A 54 7.54 -22.51 43.71
CA ASP A 54 6.58 -22.98 44.73
C ASP A 54 6.43 -24.51 44.77
N LEU A 55 6.95 -25.23 43.76
CA LEU A 55 6.77 -26.68 43.60
C LEU A 55 8.11 -27.38 43.32
N SER A 56 8.43 -28.42 44.08
CA SER A 56 9.72 -29.12 43.93
C SER A 56 9.84 -29.95 42.64
N ASN A 57 8.72 -30.23 41.99
CA ASN A 57 8.60 -31.23 40.92
C ASN A 57 8.66 -30.55 39.54
N TRP A 58 9.20 -31.25 38.55
CA TRP A 58 9.09 -30.83 37.14
C TRP A 58 7.68 -31.10 36.62
N GLN A 59 7.15 -30.18 35.82
CA GLN A 59 5.86 -30.27 35.14
C GLN A 59 6.01 -29.90 33.67
N ASN A 60 5.11 -30.35 32.81
CA ASN A 60 5.07 -29.91 31.41
C ASN A 60 4.75 -28.40 31.34
N VAL A 61 5.40 -27.69 30.42
CA VAL A 61 5.12 -26.27 30.19
C VAL A 61 3.93 -26.14 29.27
N ASP A 62 2.87 -25.43 29.68
CA ASP A 62 1.74 -25.10 28.80
C ASP A 62 1.90 -23.75 28.09
N LEU A 63 1.19 -23.59 26.97
CA LEU A 63 1.15 -22.30 26.26
C LEU A 63 0.48 -21.26 27.16
N HIS A 64 0.97 -20.02 27.15
CA HIS A 64 0.58 -18.94 28.06
C HIS A 64 0.84 -19.21 29.54
N GLN A 65 1.68 -20.20 29.89
CA GLN A 65 2.09 -20.43 31.27
C GLN A 65 2.85 -19.21 31.82
N GLU A 66 2.33 -18.65 32.91
CA GLU A 66 2.97 -17.56 33.64
C GLU A 66 4.19 -18.07 34.44
N LEU A 67 5.25 -17.27 34.44
CA LEU A 67 6.53 -17.54 35.12
C LEU A 67 6.73 -16.56 36.28
N LEU A 68 7.31 -17.02 37.38
CA LEU A 68 7.72 -16.18 38.52
C LEU A 68 9.24 -16.20 38.71
N GLY A 69 9.76 -15.23 39.47
CA GLY A 69 11.16 -15.24 39.92
C GLY A 69 11.46 -16.50 40.73
N GLY A 70 12.48 -17.24 40.33
CA GLY A 70 12.90 -18.52 40.88
C GLY A 70 12.58 -19.74 40.00
N ASP A 71 11.64 -19.60 39.06
CA ASP A 71 11.23 -20.68 38.16
C ASP A 71 12.37 -21.11 37.22
N VAL A 72 12.43 -22.41 36.88
CA VAL A 72 13.43 -22.99 35.98
C VAL A 72 12.75 -23.68 34.81
N LEU A 73 13.11 -23.30 33.59
CA LEU A 73 12.66 -23.88 32.34
C LEU A 73 13.73 -24.81 31.78
N ARG A 74 13.33 -25.97 31.24
CA ARG A 74 14.22 -26.87 30.50
C ARG A 74 13.61 -27.38 29.21
N THR A 75 14.44 -27.53 28.19
CA THR A 75 14.11 -28.17 26.92
C THR A 75 14.83 -29.50 26.79
N ASN A 76 14.21 -30.46 26.12
CA ASN A 76 14.79 -31.79 25.85
C ASN A 76 15.51 -31.79 24.48
N ALA A 77 15.82 -32.98 23.95
CA ALA A 77 16.51 -33.15 22.67
C ALA A 77 15.66 -32.80 21.42
N THR A 78 14.35 -32.60 21.58
CA THR A 78 13.40 -32.23 20.51
C THR A 78 12.62 -30.96 20.81
N GLY A 79 12.78 -30.39 22.00
CA GLY A 79 11.99 -29.28 22.52
C GLY A 79 12.65 -27.92 22.31
N GLN A 80 11.81 -26.89 22.20
CA GLN A 80 12.17 -25.48 22.13
C GLN A 80 11.08 -24.66 22.83
N LEU A 81 11.47 -23.55 23.45
CA LEU A 81 10.55 -22.62 24.08
C LEU A 81 10.78 -21.22 23.55
N ALA A 82 9.71 -20.45 23.38
CA ALA A 82 9.79 -19.01 23.27
C ALA A 82 9.02 -18.37 24.45
N VAL A 83 9.66 -17.40 25.07
CA VAL A 83 9.18 -16.72 26.28
C VAL A 83 9.20 -15.22 26.01
N LEU A 84 8.07 -14.57 26.26
CA LEU A 84 7.96 -13.12 26.28
C LEU A 84 7.91 -12.66 27.74
N PHE A 85 8.93 -11.92 28.16
CA PHE A 85 9.01 -11.42 29.53
C PHE A 85 8.26 -10.10 29.72
N ALA A 86 7.94 -9.77 30.97
CA ALA A 86 7.13 -8.58 31.32
C ALA A 86 7.81 -7.24 30.96
N ASP A 87 9.14 -7.23 30.82
CA ASP A 87 9.93 -6.09 30.32
C ASP A 87 10.04 -6.06 28.79
N ARG A 88 9.25 -6.89 28.09
CA ARG A 88 9.26 -7.10 26.63
C ARG A 88 10.53 -7.74 26.08
N THR A 89 11.39 -8.30 26.94
CA THR A 89 12.50 -9.15 26.48
C THR A 89 11.94 -10.41 25.82
N GLN A 90 12.35 -10.65 24.59
CA GLN A 90 12.00 -11.85 23.81
C GLN A 90 13.12 -12.87 24.00
N VAL A 91 12.80 -14.10 24.38
CA VAL A 91 13.79 -15.18 24.56
C VAL A 91 13.34 -16.45 23.87
N ARG A 92 14.25 -17.08 23.13
CA ARG A 92 14.05 -18.41 22.56
C ARG A 92 15.12 -19.37 23.06
N LEU A 93 14.69 -20.49 23.63
CA LEU A 93 15.56 -21.55 24.13
C LEU A 93 15.70 -22.67 23.09
N GLY A 94 16.94 -22.99 22.75
CA GLY A 94 17.29 -24.14 21.93
C GLY A 94 17.06 -25.47 22.65
N ARG A 95 17.42 -26.59 22.00
CA ARG A 95 17.34 -27.94 22.58
C ARG A 95 18.37 -28.13 23.70
N ASN A 96 18.06 -28.99 24.67
CA ASN A 96 18.91 -29.32 25.82
C ASN A 96 19.35 -28.08 26.63
N SER A 97 18.50 -27.07 26.69
CA SER A 97 18.75 -25.81 27.38
C SER A 97 18.09 -25.81 28.76
N SER A 98 18.72 -25.14 29.72
CA SER A 98 18.16 -24.91 31.06
C SER A 98 18.32 -23.44 31.45
N LEU A 99 17.21 -22.75 31.67
CA LEU A 99 17.15 -21.32 32.01
C LEU A 99 16.44 -21.13 33.34
N GLN A 100 17.06 -20.43 34.27
CA GLN A 100 16.44 -20.00 35.51
C GLN A 100 16.14 -18.49 35.48
N VAL A 101 14.91 -18.12 35.82
CA VAL A 101 14.50 -16.74 36.03
C VAL A 101 14.93 -16.35 37.44
N LYS A 102 15.98 -15.53 37.63
CA LYS A 102 16.44 -15.17 38.99
C LYS A 102 15.68 -13.99 39.56
N GLN A 103 15.54 -12.94 38.76
CA GLN A 103 14.90 -11.70 39.16
C GLN A 103 14.29 -11.04 37.93
N MET A 104 13.04 -10.60 38.05
CA MET A 104 12.36 -9.80 37.04
C MET A 104 11.42 -8.80 37.70
N ALA A 105 11.40 -7.58 37.17
CA ALA A 105 10.42 -6.57 37.51
C ALA A 105 10.14 -5.72 36.26
N PRO A 106 8.93 -5.15 36.12
CA PRO A 106 8.63 -4.17 35.06
C PRO A 106 9.53 -2.92 35.13
N ALA A 107 10.11 -2.63 36.31
CA ALA A 107 11.09 -1.59 36.55
C ALA A 107 12.25 -2.15 37.39
N GLY A 108 13.49 -2.06 36.89
CA GLY A 108 14.71 -2.60 37.51
C GLY A 108 15.38 -3.69 36.66
N ASP A 109 16.61 -4.09 37.00
CA ASP A 109 17.40 -5.00 36.18
C ASP A 109 16.82 -6.44 36.13
N THR A 110 16.71 -6.99 34.92
CA THR A 110 16.31 -8.38 34.66
C THR A 110 17.52 -9.28 34.75
N ILE A 111 17.45 -10.33 35.57
CA ILE A 111 18.55 -11.30 35.75
C ILE A 111 18.08 -12.69 35.38
N LEU A 112 18.67 -13.24 34.32
CA LEU A 112 18.46 -14.61 33.86
C LEU A 112 19.73 -15.44 34.10
N ASN A 113 19.58 -16.74 34.30
CA ASN A 113 20.70 -17.67 34.50
C ASN A 113 20.59 -18.85 33.52
N LEU A 114 21.42 -18.83 32.48
CA LEU A 114 21.53 -19.91 31.50
C LEU A 114 22.53 -20.95 32.01
N GLN A 115 22.02 -22.10 32.45
CA GLN A 115 22.82 -23.15 33.08
C GLN A 115 23.48 -24.08 32.04
N SER A 116 22.81 -24.32 30.92
CA SER A 116 23.27 -25.19 29.83
C SER A 116 22.51 -24.89 28.54
N GLY A 117 23.08 -25.27 27.40
CA GLY A 117 22.45 -25.17 26.08
C GLY A 117 22.57 -23.79 25.46
N THR A 118 21.67 -23.46 24.54
CA THR A 118 21.70 -22.20 23.78
C THR A 118 20.43 -21.41 23.99
N MET A 119 20.56 -20.08 24.07
CA MET A 119 19.45 -19.13 24.00
C MET A 119 19.73 -18.04 22.99
N TRP A 120 18.68 -17.64 22.29
CA TRP A 120 18.59 -16.39 21.54
C TRP A 120 17.74 -15.42 22.35
N ALA A 121 18.08 -14.13 22.33
CA ALA A 121 17.25 -13.13 22.98
C ALA A 121 17.36 -11.75 22.33
N ARG A 122 16.29 -10.97 22.50
CA ARG A 122 16.22 -9.57 22.12
C ARG A 122 15.68 -8.73 23.28
N ALA A 123 16.41 -7.67 23.61
CA ALA A 123 15.98 -6.66 24.58
C ALA A 123 15.66 -5.34 23.86
N GLN A 124 14.65 -4.62 24.36
CA GLN A 124 14.25 -3.32 23.82
C GLN A 124 15.33 -2.25 24.10
N ARG A 125 15.61 -1.37 23.13
CA ARG A 125 16.42 -0.16 23.36
C ARG A 125 15.73 0.74 24.40
N GLY A 126 16.52 1.32 25.32
CA GLY A 126 16.00 2.17 26.42
C GLY A 126 15.29 1.43 27.56
N GLY A 127 15.18 0.09 27.51
CA GLY A 127 14.54 -0.73 28.55
C GLY A 127 15.40 -0.92 29.81
N SER A 128 14.87 -1.68 30.78
CA SER A 128 15.60 -2.11 31.98
C SER A 128 16.86 -2.90 31.62
N GLY A 129 17.88 -2.86 32.50
CA GLY A 129 19.12 -3.56 32.25
C GLY A 129 18.96 -5.08 32.31
N LEU A 130 19.22 -5.79 31.20
CA LEU A 130 19.25 -7.25 31.18
C LEU A 130 20.66 -7.77 31.50
N THR A 131 20.78 -8.72 32.43
CA THR A 131 22.02 -9.45 32.71
C THR A 131 21.76 -10.96 32.63
N VAL A 132 22.55 -11.66 31.81
CA VAL A 132 22.48 -13.12 31.69
C VAL A 132 23.73 -13.75 32.30
N GLN A 133 23.53 -14.51 33.36
CA GLN A 133 24.58 -15.23 34.06
C GLN A 133 24.75 -16.62 33.46
N THR A 134 26.00 -17.06 33.35
CA THR A 134 26.39 -18.41 32.94
C THR A 134 27.47 -18.92 33.90
N PRO A 135 27.81 -20.22 33.87
CA PRO A 135 28.88 -20.76 34.71
C PRO A 135 30.25 -20.08 34.52
N ALA A 136 30.58 -19.58 33.31
CA ALA A 136 31.90 -19.01 33.01
C ALA A 136 31.97 -17.46 33.03
N ALA A 137 30.83 -16.77 32.84
CA ALA A 137 30.77 -15.30 32.75
C ALA A 137 29.34 -14.76 32.89
N ALA A 138 29.21 -13.44 33.07
CA ALA A 138 27.96 -12.69 32.99
C ALA A 138 27.98 -11.73 31.80
N ALA A 139 26.88 -11.71 31.03
CA ALA A 139 26.67 -10.82 29.90
C ALA A 139 25.71 -9.69 30.30
N ALA A 140 26.16 -8.43 30.28
CA ALA A 140 25.33 -7.26 30.50
C ALA A 140 24.87 -6.69 29.15
N ILE A 141 23.55 -6.65 28.94
CA ILE A 141 22.89 -6.42 27.66
C ILE A 141 22.07 -5.14 27.72
N ARG A 142 22.12 -4.31 26.67
CA ARG A 142 21.40 -3.04 26.59
C ARG A 142 20.92 -2.78 25.15
N GLY A 143 19.64 -3.04 24.88
CA GLY A 143 19.04 -2.78 23.56
C GLY A 143 19.69 -3.56 22.42
N THR A 144 19.75 -4.89 22.57
CA THR A 144 20.63 -5.77 21.77
C THR A 144 19.87 -7.02 21.32
N ASP A 145 20.22 -7.53 20.14
CA ASP A 145 19.88 -8.87 19.65
C ASP A 145 21.15 -9.76 19.73
N TRP A 146 21.07 -10.92 20.38
CA TRP A 146 22.26 -11.75 20.66
C TRP A 146 21.93 -13.23 20.83
N THR A 147 22.98 -14.05 20.75
CA THR A 147 22.92 -15.50 21.04
C THR A 147 23.98 -15.87 22.07
N LEU A 148 23.62 -16.69 23.05
CA LEU A 148 24.52 -17.18 24.10
C LEU A 148 24.42 -18.69 24.19
N THR A 149 25.56 -19.36 24.17
CA THR A 149 25.68 -20.82 24.26
C THR A 149 26.56 -21.21 25.44
N VAL A 150 26.09 -22.16 26.26
CA VAL A 150 26.84 -22.78 27.35
C VAL A 150 27.05 -24.25 27.02
N LYS A 151 28.30 -24.62 26.77
CA LYS A 151 28.73 -26.00 26.46
C LYS A 151 29.85 -26.43 27.40
N GLY A 152 29.50 -27.24 28.40
CA GLY A 152 30.46 -27.67 29.42
C GLY A 152 30.95 -26.49 30.27
N ASP A 153 32.25 -26.24 30.26
CA ASP A 153 32.94 -25.16 30.99
C ASP A 153 33.09 -23.86 30.19
N GLN A 154 32.51 -23.80 28.98
CA GLN A 154 32.66 -22.69 28.05
C GLN A 154 31.32 -21.98 27.78
N THR A 155 31.36 -20.66 27.83
CA THR A 155 30.31 -19.75 27.39
C THR A 155 30.75 -19.04 26.11
N SER A 156 29.92 -19.05 25.08
CA SER A 156 30.12 -18.30 23.84
C SER A 156 28.97 -17.32 23.62
N LEU A 157 29.30 -16.07 23.30
CA LEU A 157 28.39 -14.96 23.01
C LEU A 157 28.61 -14.50 21.57
N ILE A 158 27.52 -14.24 20.86
CA ILE A 158 27.51 -13.59 19.54
C ILE A 158 26.55 -12.40 19.61
N VAL A 159 27.02 -11.22 19.19
CA VAL A 159 26.20 -9.98 19.18
C VAL A 159 25.79 -9.65 17.76
N LEU A 160 24.48 -9.50 17.56
CA LEU A 160 23.87 -9.37 16.24
C LEU A 160 23.45 -7.95 15.92
N GLU A 161 23.15 -7.17 16.96
CA GLU A 161 22.81 -5.76 16.91
C GLU A 161 23.09 -5.15 18.29
N GLY A 162 23.66 -3.95 18.36
CA GLY A 162 23.98 -3.29 19.63
C GLY A 162 25.31 -3.73 20.22
N ARG A 163 25.44 -3.63 21.55
CA ARG A 163 26.68 -3.94 22.29
C ARG A 163 26.38 -4.74 23.55
N VAL A 164 27.30 -5.64 23.91
CA VAL A 164 27.21 -6.47 25.12
C VAL A 164 28.56 -6.51 25.83
N GLU A 165 28.55 -6.30 27.13
CA GLU A 165 29.73 -6.52 27.98
C GLU A 165 29.72 -7.96 28.50
N LEU A 166 30.72 -8.77 28.14
CA LEU A 166 30.94 -10.10 28.70
C LEU A 166 32.05 -10.07 29.75
N LYS A 167 31.72 -10.34 31.02
CA LYS A 167 32.66 -10.21 32.14
C LYS A 167 32.66 -11.38 33.10
N ASN A 168 33.80 -11.62 33.74
CA ASN A 168 33.96 -12.48 34.90
C ASN A 168 35.03 -11.91 35.86
N GLU A 169 35.38 -12.64 36.92
CA GLU A 169 36.35 -12.20 37.93
C GLU A 169 37.78 -12.00 37.37
N HIS A 170 38.08 -12.52 36.18
CA HIS A 170 39.39 -12.46 35.55
C HIS A 170 39.50 -11.38 34.45
N GLY A 171 38.40 -10.74 34.04
CA GLY A 171 38.40 -9.67 33.05
C GLY A 171 37.03 -9.39 32.41
N SER A 172 36.98 -8.39 31.53
CA SER A 172 35.79 -8.00 30.76
C SER A 172 36.17 -7.73 29.30
N VAL A 173 35.28 -8.06 28.37
CA VAL A 173 35.38 -7.68 26.96
C VAL A 173 34.05 -7.10 26.47
N GLU A 174 34.13 -6.00 25.73
CA GLU A 174 32.99 -5.42 25.03
C GLU A 174 32.87 -6.06 23.64
N VAL A 175 31.69 -6.58 23.32
CA VAL A 175 31.38 -7.29 22.07
C VAL A 175 30.38 -6.46 21.30
N GLU A 176 30.78 -6.03 20.11
CA GLU A 176 29.99 -5.21 19.20
C GLU A 176 29.28 -6.05 18.15
N GLN A 177 28.42 -5.40 17.37
CA GLN A 177 27.70 -6.03 16.27
C GLN A 177 28.64 -6.77 15.31
N GLY A 178 28.32 -8.03 15.01
CA GLY A 178 29.11 -8.88 14.12
C GLY A 178 30.34 -9.51 14.78
N GLU A 179 30.56 -9.25 16.07
CA GLU A 179 31.62 -9.85 16.86
C GLU A 179 31.10 -11.00 17.75
N ALA A 180 32.03 -11.84 18.19
CA ALA A 180 31.77 -12.88 19.16
C ALA A 180 32.78 -12.82 20.32
N ALA A 181 32.42 -13.41 21.45
CA ALA A 181 33.35 -13.64 22.55
C ALA A 181 33.15 -15.01 23.18
N VAL A 182 34.21 -15.50 23.81
CA VAL A 182 34.21 -16.77 24.52
C VAL A 182 34.84 -16.59 25.89
N ALA A 183 34.23 -17.19 26.90
CA ALA A 183 34.76 -17.28 28.26
C ALA A 183 34.79 -18.75 28.69
N THR A 184 35.89 -19.18 29.29
CA THR A 184 36.04 -20.51 29.89
C THR A 184 36.19 -20.31 31.40
N ILE A 185 35.63 -21.22 32.22
CA ILE A 185 35.76 -21.16 33.69
C ILE A 185 37.25 -21.00 34.09
N GLY A 186 37.54 -19.99 34.89
CA GLY A 186 38.90 -19.70 35.38
C GLY A 186 39.81 -18.91 34.40
N GLN A 187 39.30 -18.46 33.26
CA GLN A 187 40.04 -17.64 32.28
C GLN A 187 39.30 -16.32 31.99
N ALA A 188 40.05 -15.27 31.61
CA ALA A 188 39.45 -14.02 31.17
C ALA A 188 38.69 -14.20 29.84
N PRO A 189 37.55 -13.52 29.63
CA PRO A 189 36.85 -13.53 28.35
C PRO A 189 37.75 -13.04 27.22
N ARG A 190 37.59 -13.61 26.02
CA ARG A 190 38.34 -13.21 24.82
C ARG A 190 37.40 -12.98 23.65
N LYS A 191 37.67 -11.93 22.87
CA LYS A 191 36.95 -11.60 21.64
C LYS A 191 37.44 -12.48 20.47
N LEU A 192 36.54 -12.85 19.58
CA LEU A 192 36.79 -13.52 18.30
C LEU A 192 36.28 -12.61 17.18
N VAL A 193 37.09 -12.42 16.13
CA VAL A 193 36.72 -11.62 14.95
C VAL A 193 36.30 -12.59 13.84
N ILE A 194 35.15 -12.30 13.21
CA ILE A 194 34.43 -13.04 12.16
C ILE A 194 33.28 -13.89 12.70
N VAL A 195 32.06 -13.42 12.46
CA VAL A 195 30.86 -14.25 12.37
C VAL A 195 30.20 -13.94 11.03
N THR A 196 30.10 -14.91 10.13
CA THR A 196 29.12 -14.86 9.03
C THR A 196 27.75 -15.07 9.67
N PRO A 197 26.85 -14.07 9.70
CA PRO A 197 25.61 -14.12 10.47
C PRO A 197 24.65 -15.24 10.04
N ASP A 198 24.87 -15.83 8.86
CA ASP A 198 24.00 -16.84 8.23
C ASP A 198 23.91 -18.14 9.04
N ASP A 199 24.96 -18.51 9.80
CA ASP A 199 24.93 -19.69 10.69
C ASP A 199 23.91 -19.54 11.85
N ARG A 200 23.46 -18.30 12.15
CA ARG A 200 22.56 -18.02 13.27
C ARG A 200 21.10 -18.36 12.99
N GLU A 201 20.67 -18.35 11.72
CA GLU A 201 19.26 -18.51 11.35
C GLU A 201 18.76 -19.96 11.51
N GLN A 202 19.68 -20.90 11.76
CA GLN A 202 19.38 -22.32 11.93
C GLN A 202 18.63 -22.64 13.23
N MET A 203 18.71 -21.78 14.27
CA MET A 203 17.86 -21.91 15.45
C MET A 203 16.41 -21.41 15.23
N LEU A 204 16.19 -20.64 14.16
CA LEU A 204 14.92 -19.96 13.84
C LEU A 204 14.07 -20.78 12.86
N PHE A 205 14.69 -21.54 11.96
CA PHE A 205 14.00 -22.41 11.02
C PHE A 205 13.90 -23.84 11.54
N TYR A 206 12.67 -24.34 11.70
CA TYR A 206 12.43 -25.67 12.23
C TYR A 206 11.39 -26.43 11.42
N LEU A 207 11.77 -27.61 10.93
CA LEU A 207 10.84 -28.55 10.30
C LEU A 207 9.94 -29.16 11.37
N THR A 208 8.68 -29.49 11.10
CA THR A 208 7.79 -30.12 12.10
C THR A 208 7.48 -31.55 11.72
N LEU A 209 7.42 -32.47 12.68
CA LEU A 209 7.03 -33.86 12.38
C LEU A 209 5.63 -33.95 11.72
N ARG A 210 4.72 -33.04 12.07
CA ARG A 210 3.39 -32.95 11.45
C ARG A 210 3.49 -32.60 9.95
N GLY A 211 4.24 -31.54 9.61
CA GLY A 211 4.48 -31.16 8.20
C GLY A 211 5.18 -32.26 7.40
N GLY A 212 5.85 -33.16 8.10
CA GLY A 212 6.34 -34.43 7.61
C GLY A 212 5.32 -35.27 6.83
N PHE A 213 4.06 -35.35 7.27
CA PHE A 213 3.04 -36.21 6.66
C PHE A 213 2.59 -35.71 5.28
N THR A 214 2.67 -34.40 5.02
CA THR A 214 2.11 -33.77 3.81
C THR A 214 2.84 -34.18 2.53
N PHE A 215 4.11 -34.57 2.61
CA PHE A 215 4.91 -35.03 1.47
C PHE A 215 5.26 -36.52 1.53
N MET A 216 4.70 -37.30 2.47
CA MET A 216 4.83 -38.77 2.47
C MET A 216 3.85 -39.40 1.47
N PRO A 217 4.31 -39.99 0.37
CA PRO A 217 3.40 -40.64 -0.56
C PRO A 217 3.00 -42.03 -0.03
N ALA A 218 1.76 -42.44 -0.32
CA ALA A 218 1.38 -43.86 -0.18
C ALA A 218 1.96 -44.74 -1.31
N SER A 219 2.29 -44.11 -2.44
CA SER A 219 2.86 -44.76 -3.62
C SER A 219 4.41 -44.75 -3.58
N PRO A 220 5.07 -45.86 -3.96
CA PRO A 220 6.53 -45.92 -4.11
C PRO A 220 7.02 -45.38 -5.46
N LEU A 221 6.11 -45.01 -6.35
CA LEU A 221 6.45 -44.61 -7.72
C LEU A 221 6.91 -43.14 -7.75
N PRO A 222 7.92 -42.76 -8.55
CA PRO A 222 8.20 -41.34 -8.80
C PRO A 222 7.03 -40.67 -9.51
N VAL A 223 6.90 -39.34 -9.37
CA VAL A 223 5.76 -38.55 -9.87
C VAL A 223 5.45 -38.84 -11.35
N GLN A 224 6.47 -38.89 -12.21
CA GLN A 224 6.30 -39.21 -13.64
C GLN A 224 5.56 -40.55 -13.85
N LYS A 225 5.91 -41.59 -13.09
CA LYS A 225 5.25 -42.90 -13.17
C LYS A 225 3.87 -42.88 -12.53
N MET A 226 3.67 -42.11 -11.46
CA MET A 226 2.33 -41.89 -10.90
C MET A 226 1.36 -41.33 -11.94
N ARG A 227 1.78 -40.30 -12.71
CA ARG A 227 0.96 -39.72 -13.79
C ARG A 227 0.58 -40.74 -14.87
N ASN A 228 1.52 -41.60 -15.26
CA ASN A 228 1.29 -42.65 -16.24
C ASN A 228 0.30 -43.71 -15.74
N GLU A 229 0.45 -44.17 -14.49
CA GLU A 229 -0.46 -45.14 -13.89
C GLU A 229 -1.86 -44.57 -13.68
N ARG A 230 -1.98 -43.31 -13.22
CA ARG A 230 -3.27 -42.60 -13.12
C ARG A 230 -3.99 -42.63 -14.46
N SER A 231 -3.32 -42.18 -15.53
CA SER A 231 -3.89 -42.12 -16.88
C SER A 231 -4.28 -43.51 -17.41
N ARG A 232 -3.42 -44.52 -17.20
CA ARG A 232 -3.67 -45.92 -17.61
C ARG A 232 -4.90 -46.51 -16.93
N ILE A 233 -5.08 -46.24 -15.64
CA ILE A 233 -6.18 -46.81 -14.84
C ILE A 233 -7.48 -46.05 -15.10
N GLU A 234 -7.43 -44.71 -15.14
CA GLU A 234 -8.61 -43.87 -15.38
C GLU A 234 -9.20 -44.06 -16.78
N GLY A 235 -8.36 -44.40 -17.77
CA GLY A 235 -8.80 -44.78 -19.12
C GLY A 235 -9.59 -46.09 -19.20
N ARG A 236 -9.70 -46.86 -18.10
CA ARG A 236 -10.57 -48.04 -18.00
C ARG A 236 -11.89 -47.69 -17.31
N ALA A 237 -12.99 -48.28 -17.79
CA ALA A 237 -14.29 -48.20 -17.13
C ALA A 237 -14.19 -48.66 -15.66
N PRO A 238 -14.84 -48.00 -14.69
CA PRO A 238 -14.75 -48.34 -13.26
C PRO A 238 -15.00 -49.81 -12.95
N GLU A 239 -15.93 -50.46 -13.65
CA GLU A 239 -16.31 -51.86 -13.47
C GLU A 239 -15.23 -52.84 -13.95
N ALA A 240 -14.35 -52.39 -14.84
CA ALA A 240 -13.24 -53.18 -15.39
C ALA A 240 -11.94 -53.04 -14.59
N ARG A 241 -11.92 -52.19 -13.55
CA ARG A 241 -10.72 -51.96 -12.72
C ARG A 241 -10.58 -53.06 -11.68
N SER A 242 -9.40 -53.66 -11.62
CA SER A 242 -9.07 -54.67 -10.60
C SER A 242 -8.87 -54.04 -9.22
N ALA A 243 -8.83 -54.85 -8.15
CA ALA A 243 -8.46 -54.38 -6.81
C ALA A 243 -7.08 -53.73 -6.78
N GLU A 244 -6.16 -54.20 -7.64
CA GLU A 244 -4.82 -53.66 -7.80
C GLU A 244 -4.84 -52.28 -8.49
N ASP A 245 -5.67 -52.14 -9.53
CA ASP A 245 -5.87 -50.85 -10.20
C ASP A 245 -6.48 -49.82 -9.23
N TRP A 246 -7.52 -50.19 -8.47
CA TRP A 246 -8.14 -49.27 -7.50
C TRP A 246 -7.20 -48.85 -6.37
N LEU A 247 -6.39 -49.78 -5.83
CA LEU A 247 -5.41 -49.44 -4.78
C LEU A 247 -4.28 -48.57 -5.32
N THR A 248 -3.76 -48.88 -6.51
CA THR A 248 -2.70 -48.06 -7.13
C THR A 248 -3.22 -46.67 -7.45
N LEU A 249 -4.46 -46.57 -7.94
CA LEU A 249 -5.11 -45.30 -8.17
C LEU A 249 -5.30 -44.50 -6.87
N ALA A 250 -5.77 -45.12 -5.79
CA ALA A 250 -5.93 -44.47 -4.50
C ALA A 250 -4.59 -43.93 -3.93
N GLU A 251 -3.51 -44.71 -4.05
CA GLU A 251 -2.17 -44.26 -3.62
C GLU A 251 -1.65 -43.08 -4.42
N VAL A 252 -1.83 -43.09 -5.74
CA VAL A 252 -1.43 -41.99 -6.63
C VAL A 252 -2.29 -40.75 -6.39
N GLN A 253 -3.60 -40.94 -6.27
CA GLN A 253 -4.54 -39.84 -6.03
C GLN A 253 -4.30 -39.17 -4.69
N LEU A 254 -3.83 -39.89 -3.66
CA LEU A 254 -3.48 -39.25 -2.39
C LEU A 254 -2.36 -38.20 -2.57
N SER A 255 -1.40 -38.46 -3.45
CA SER A 255 -0.28 -37.56 -3.72
C SER A 255 -0.58 -36.48 -4.76
N LEU A 256 -1.45 -36.73 -5.73
CA LEU A 256 -1.70 -35.79 -6.83
C LEU A 256 -3.09 -35.13 -6.80
N ASP A 257 -4.12 -35.87 -6.39
CA ASP A 257 -5.52 -35.48 -6.58
C ASP A 257 -6.25 -35.11 -5.28
N GLY A 258 -5.65 -35.41 -4.13
CA GLY A 258 -6.15 -35.06 -2.80
C GLY A 258 -6.81 -36.22 -2.07
N ARG A 259 -7.04 -36.00 -0.76
CA ARG A 259 -7.52 -37.03 0.17
C ARG A 259 -8.89 -37.61 -0.23
N GLN A 260 -9.82 -36.76 -0.66
CA GLN A 260 -11.19 -37.19 -0.97
C GLN A 260 -11.25 -38.18 -2.14
N LYS A 261 -10.60 -37.88 -3.27
CA LYS A 261 -10.52 -38.80 -4.42
C LYS A 261 -9.80 -40.10 -4.06
N ALA A 262 -8.74 -40.03 -3.25
CA ALA A 262 -8.04 -41.22 -2.77
C ALA A 262 -8.98 -42.13 -1.95
N LEU A 263 -9.79 -41.55 -1.07
CA LEU A 263 -10.78 -42.27 -0.26
C LEU A 263 -11.89 -42.90 -1.12
N GLU A 264 -12.34 -42.22 -2.17
CA GLU A 264 -13.32 -42.77 -3.13
C GLU A 264 -12.77 -44.00 -3.86
N SER A 265 -11.54 -43.92 -4.38
CA SER A 265 -10.88 -45.07 -5.01
C SER A 265 -10.62 -46.20 -4.02
N LEU A 266 -10.25 -45.86 -2.78
CA LEU A 266 -10.04 -46.83 -1.71
C LEU A 266 -11.34 -47.54 -1.30
N ALA A 267 -12.47 -46.82 -1.27
CA ALA A 267 -13.79 -47.40 -1.03
C ALA A 267 -14.15 -48.43 -2.11
N ASN A 268 -13.90 -48.11 -3.38
CA ASN A 268 -14.09 -49.05 -4.49
C ASN A 268 -13.19 -50.29 -4.36
N ALA A 269 -11.91 -50.11 -4.01
CA ALA A 269 -11.01 -51.24 -3.74
C ALA A 269 -11.55 -52.19 -2.67
N ARG A 270 -12.16 -51.65 -1.61
CA ARG A 270 -12.71 -52.42 -0.47
C ARG A 270 -13.96 -53.21 -0.82
N THR A 271 -14.67 -52.87 -1.91
CA THR A 271 -15.79 -53.70 -2.41
C THR A 271 -15.29 -55.04 -2.99
N LEU A 272 -14.01 -55.11 -3.36
CA LEU A 272 -13.35 -56.29 -3.90
C LEU A 272 -12.62 -57.07 -2.80
N LYS A 273 -12.36 -58.36 -3.04
CA LYS A 273 -11.64 -59.21 -2.08
C LYS A 273 -10.13 -58.89 -2.08
N LEU A 274 -9.69 -58.16 -1.06
CA LEU A 274 -8.28 -57.75 -0.92
C LEU A 274 -7.40 -58.86 -0.30
N SER A 275 -6.24 -59.10 -0.92
CA SER A 275 -5.17 -59.92 -0.32
C SER A 275 -4.56 -59.26 0.93
N ALA A 276 -3.69 -59.97 1.66
CA ALA A 276 -3.06 -59.42 2.87
C ALA A 276 -2.19 -58.18 2.58
N ALA A 277 -1.36 -58.22 1.53
CA ALA A 277 -0.53 -57.07 1.13
C ALA A 277 -1.37 -55.89 0.62
N GLN A 278 -2.47 -56.18 -0.09
CA GLN A 278 -3.42 -55.15 -0.55
C GLN A 278 -4.16 -54.47 0.61
N ARG A 279 -4.55 -55.23 1.63
CA ARG A 279 -5.09 -54.64 2.87
C ARG A 279 -4.07 -53.78 3.61
N ALA A 280 -2.80 -54.18 3.63
CA ALA A 280 -1.75 -53.37 4.23
C ALA A 280 -1.53 -52.04 3.48
N ARG A 281 -1.67 -52.02 2.15
CA ARG A 281 -1.63 -50.78 1.36
C ARG A 281 -2.83 -49.86 1.66
N ALA A 282 -4.03 -50.44 1.79
CA ALA A 282 -5.21 -49.70 2.23
C ALA A 282 -5.00 -49.09 3.63
N ASP A 283 -4.44 -49.87 4.57
CA ASP A 283 -4.12 -49.40 5.93
C ASP A 283 -3.07 -48.28 5.93
N LEU A 284 -2.09 -48.30 5.01
CA LEU A 284 -1.10 -47.25 4.85
C LEU A 284 -1.75 -45.91 4.44
N ILE A 285 -2.69 -45.94 3.49
CA ILE A 285 -3.43 -44.74 3.07
C ILE A 285 -4.22 -44.15 4.25
N ASP A 286 -4.99 -44.99 4.95
CA ASP A 286 -5.74 -44.55 6.15
C ASP A 286 -4.79 -43.99 7.22
N ALA A 287 -3.62 -44.61 7.42
CA ALA A 287 -2.64 -44.18 8.40
C ALA A 287 -2.07 -42.79 8.10
N LEU A 288 -1.75 -42.53 6.83
CA LEU A 288 -1.27 -41.22 6.37
C LEU A 288 -2.34 -40.14 6.55
N ILE A 289 -3.60 -40.43 6.18
CA ILE A 289 -4.73 -39.51 6.38
C ILE A 289 -4.96 -39.25 7.87
N ALA A 290 -5.00 -40.30 8.70
CA ALA A 290 -5.14 -40.16 10.16
C ALA A 290 -4.00 -39.35 10.79
N GLY A 291 -2.77 -39.52 10.30
CA GLY A 291 -1.62 -38.73 10.75
C GLY A 291 -1.77 -37.24 10.42
N ALA A 292 -2.21 -36.91 9.19
CA ALA A 292 -2.43 -35.54 8.75
C ALA A 292 -3.57 -34.83 9.53
N GLU A 293 -4.64 -35.57 9.85
CA GLU A 293 -5.81 -35.13 10.64
C GLU A 293 -5.56 -35.13 12.16
N LYS A 294 -4.29 -35.22 12.60
CA LYS A 294 -3.89 -35.22 14.02
C LYS A 294 -4.46 -36.40 14.84
N ARG A 295 -4.97 -37.45 14.19
CA ARG A 295 -5.44 -38.71 14.82
C ARG A 295 -4.27 -39.66 15.08
N TYR A 296 -3.24 -39.17 15.79
CA TYR A 296 -1.94 -39.85 15.92
C TYR A 296 -2.01 -41.23 16.57
N ASP A 297 -2.93 -41.43 17.53
CA ASP A 297 -3.17 -42.74 18.16
C ASP A 297 -3.65 -43.79 17.17
N GLU A 298 -4.54 -43.39 16.27
CA GLU A 298 -5.07 -44.24 15.22
C GLU A 298 -4.02 -44.48 14.14
N ALA A 299 -3.36 -43.41 13.69
CA ALA A 299 -2.27 -43.48 12.71
C ALA A 299 -1.18 -44.45 13.16
N ALA A 300 -0.70 -44.36 14.41
CA ALA A 300 0.32 -45.24 14.96
C ALA A 300 -0.09 -46.73 14.93
N LYS A 301 -1.37 -47.03 15.23
CA LYS A 301 -1.91 -48.40 15.15
C LYS A 301 -2.00 -48.90 13.72
N LEU A 302 -2.48 -48.06 12.80
CA LEU A 302 -2.61 -48.39 11.39
C LEU A 302 -1.26 -48.63 10.72
N PHE A 303 -0.27 -47.75 10.94
CA PHE A 303 1.09 -47.94 10.44
C PHE A 303 1.71 -49.25 10.95
N SER A 304 1.62 -49.50 12.26
CA SER A 304 2.16 -50.73 12.87
C SER A 304 1.50 -52.01 12.31
N ARG A 305 0.21 -51.95 11.98
CA ARG A 305 -0.54 -53.06 11.38
C ARG A 305 -0.11 -53.32 9.94
N ALA A 306 0.08 -52.27 9.16
CA ALA A 306 0.44 -52.35 7.76
C ALA A 306 1.89 -52.84 7.54
N GLU A 307 2.83 -52.38 8.37
CA GLU A 307 4.29 -52.49 8.17
C GLU A 307 4.77 -53.88 7.72
N ARG A 308 4.28 -54.95 8.37
CA ARG A 308 4.76 -56.32 8.15
C ARG A 308 4.40 -56.88 6.76
N ALA A 309 3.30 -56.42 6.18
CA ALA A 309 2.76 -56.94 4.92
C ALA A 309 2.99 -56.00 3.71
N LEU A 310 3.61 -54.84 3.94
CA LEU A 310 4.04 -53.91 2.89
C LEU A 310 5.36 -54.35 2.23
N ASP A 311 5.56 -53.95 0.98
CA ASP A 311 6.84 -54.07 0.28
C ASP A 311 7.93 -53.18 0.94
N PRO A 312 9.23 -53.39 0.65
CA PRO A 312 10.31 -52.69 1.35
C PRO A 312 10.25 -51.15 1.31
N GLN A 313 9.75 -50.56 0.22
CA GLN A 313 9.70 -49.10 0.08
C GLN A 313 8.53 -48.53 0.89
N ARG A 314 7.31 -49.08 0.71
CA ARG A 314 6.15 -48.67 1.52
C ARG A 314 6.33 -48.95 3.01
N ARG A 315 7.00 -50.05 3.36
CA ARG A 315 7.36 -50.37 4.75
C ARG A 315 8.22 -49.29 5.39
N SER A 316 9.14 -48.70 4.63
CA SER A 316 10.00 -47.63 5.13
C SER A 316 9.20 -46.35 5.41
N ILE A 317 8.20 -46.04 4.57
CA ILE A 317 7.26 -44.93 4.79
C ILE A 317 6.41 -45.20 6.04
N ALA A 318 5.87 -46.41 6.17
CA ALA A 318 5.11 -46.81 7.36
C ALA A 318 5.92 -46.73 8.65
N ALA A 319 7.21 -47.11 8.62
CA ALA A 319 8.09 -47.03 9.78
C ALA A 319 8.29 -45.57 10.25
N TYR A 320 8.54 -44.64 9.32
CA TYR A 320 8.64 -43.21 9.66
C TYR A 320 7.31 -42.61 10.08
N GLY A 321 6.22 -42.89 9.37
CA GLY A 321 4.88 -42.44 9.75
C GLY A 321 4.49 -42.93 11.14
N SER A 322 4.86 -44.16 11.48
CA SER A 322 4.66 -44.71 12.82
C SER A 322 5.51 -44.02 13.89
N TYR A 323 6.77 -43.69 13.57
CA TYR A 323 7.66 -42.89 14.43
C TYR A 323 7.09 -41.49 14.68
N TYR A 324 6.69 -40.77 13.61
CA TYR A 324 6.10 -39.43 13.72
C TYR A 324 4.83 -39.46 14.55
N SER A 325 3.94 -40.42 14.30
CA SER A 325 2.67 -40.55 15.05
C SER A 325 2.90 -40.81 16.54
N ARG A 326 3.85 -41.67 16.90
CA ARG A 326 4.15 -41.95 18.32
C ARG A 326 4.84 -40.79 19.01
N SER A 327 5.78 -40.12 18.33
CA SER A 327 6.48 -38.94 18.84
C SER A 327 5.53 -37.75 19.04
N LEU A 328 4.55 -37.56 18.15
CA LEU A 328 3.54 -36.51 18.27
C LEU A 328 2.45 -36.84 19.30
N ARG A 329 2.16 -38.13 19.53
CA ARG A 329 1.21 -38.56 20.56
C ARG A 329 1.76 -38.39 21.97
N ASP A 330 3.03 -38.76 22.20
CA ASP A 330 3.69 -38.60 23.50
C ASP A 330 4.99 -37.79 23.35
N PRO A 331 4.87 -36.44 23.30
CA PRO A 331 6.00 -35.52 23.23
C PRO A 331 7.07 -35.67 24.31
N SER A 332 6.70 -36.20 25.47
CA SER A 332 7.61 -36.35 26.61
C SER A 332 8.56 -37.54 26.46
N HIS A 333 8.28 -38.43 25.51
CA HIS A 333 9.05 -39.63 25.26
C HIS A 333 10.01 -39.47 24.08
N ALA A 334 11.31 -39.53 24.34
CA ALA A 334 12.33 -39.49 23.30
C ALA A 334 12.40 -40.83 22.53
N GLU A 335 11.89 -40.83 21.30
CA GLU A 335 11.93 -41.99 20.40
C GLU A 335 13.04 -41.86 19.35
N LYS A 336 13.67 -42.99 18.96
CA LYS A 336 14.73 -43.00 17.93
C LYS A 336 14.13 -43.18 16.54
N PRO A 337 14.60 -42.44 15.53
CA PRO A 337 14.13 -42.62 14.16
C PRO A 337 14.55 -44.00 13.60
N PRO A 338 13.81 -44.56 12.63
CA PRO A 338 14.16 -45.82 11.95
C PRO A 338 15.58 -45.80 11.35
N ALA A 339 16.37 -46.86 11.60
CA ALA A 339 17.78 -46.93 11.16
C ALA A 339 17.98 -47.54 9.75
N ASN A 340 17.12 -48.47 9.34
CA ASN A 340 17.24 -49.22 8.08
C ASN A 340 16.02 -48.96 7.19
N VAL A 341 16.16 -48.02 6.25
CA VAL A 341 15.09 -47.62 5.32
C VAL A 341 15.55 -47.65 3.87
N THR A 342 14.62 -47.94 2.96
CA THR A 342 14.89 -48.17 1.53
C THR A 342 13.92 -47.37 0.65
N GLY A 343 14.41 -46.85 -0.47
CA GLY A 343 13.64 -46.07 -1.45
C GLY A 343 13.93 -44.56 -1.40
N PRO A 344 13.59 -43.82 -2.47
CA PRO A 344 13.84 -42.38 -2.58
C PRO A 344 13.05 -41.59 -1.54
N TYR A 345 11.73 -41.80 -1.44
CA TYR A 345 10.88 -41.10 -0.47
C TYR A 345 11.29 -41.35 0.99
N ALA A 346 11.72 -42.57 1.33
CA ALA A 346 12.23 -42.84 2.66
C ALA A 346 13.56 -42.12 2.95
N ALA A 347 14.40 -41.91 1.94
CA ALA A 347 15.61 -41.09 2.07
C ALA A 347 15.28 -39.60 2.20
N ALA A 348 14.25 -39.11 1.52
CA ALA A 348 13.73 -37.74 1.70
C ALA A 348 13.15 -37.53 3.11
N ILE A 349 12.35 -38.49 3.62
CA ILE A 349 11.83 -38.43 4.99
C ILE A 349 12.97 -38.52 6.01
N LYS A 350 14.00 -39.32 5.75
CA LYS A 350 15.22 -39.35 6.57
C LYS A 350 15.90 -37.97 6.61
N ALA A 351 16.04 -37.31 5.45
CA ALA A 351 16.58 -35.96 5.36
C ALA A 351 15.73 -34.95 6.14
N TYR A 352 14.41 -34.96 5.96
CA TYR A 352 13.49 -34.11 6.72
C TYR A 352 13.57 -34.38 8.23
N THR A 353 13.67 -35.64 8.64
CA THR A 353 13.85 -36.03 10.05
C THR A 353 15.19 -35.55 10.59
N ALA A 354 16.27 -35.61 9.81
CA ALA A 354 17.55 -35.02 10.18
C ALA A 354 17.41 -33.50 10.37
N GLY A 355 16.66 -32.81 9.51
CA GLY A 355 16.35 -31.39 9.72
C GLY A 355 15.53 -31.10 10.97
N PHE A 356 14.56 -31.95 11.30
CA PHE A 356 13.81 -31.87 12.55
C PHE A 356 14.66 -32.18 13.79
N LEU A 357 15.66 -33.07 13.72
CA LEU A 357 16.46 -33.49 14.89
C LEU A 357 17.78 -32.74 15.05
N GLU A 358 18.32 -32.19 13.96
CA GLU A 358 19.61 -31.52 13.86
C GLU A 358 19.37 -30.10 13.32
N ASP A 359 19.43 -29.88 12.01
CA ASP A 359 19.23 -28.58 11.35
C ASP A 359 18.97 -28.74 9.83
N ILE A 360 18.52 -27.66 9.16
CA ILE A 360 18.22 -27.70 7.71
C ILE A 360 19.45 -28.04 6.85
N PRO A 361 20.68 -27.54 7.11
CA PRO A 361 21.87 -28.00 6.41
C PRO A 361 22.12 -29.51 6.47
N ALA A 362 21.89 -30.15 7.63
CA ALA A 362 21.97 -31.60 7.77
C ALA A 362 20.91 -32.32 6.91
N ALA A 363 19.71 -31.74 6.81
CA ALA A 363 18.68 -32.21 5.87
C ALA A 363 19.15 -32.11 4.42
N ILE A 364 19.69 -30.96 3.99
CA ILE A 364 20.20 -30.74 2.63
C ILE A 364 21.34 -31.70 2.31
N ALA A 365 22.29 -31.89 3.24
CA ALA A 365 23.40 -32.83 3.08
C ALA A 365 22.91 -34.27 2.92
N THR A 366 21.91 -34.67 3.72
CA THR A 366 21.26 -35.98 3.62
C THR A 366 20.51 -36.13 2.30
N MET A 367 19.87 -35.06 1.81
CA MET A 367 19.16 -35.04 0.52
C MET A 367 20.13 -35.22 -0.66
N LYS A 368 21.28 -34.56 -0.65
CA LYS A 368 22.33 -34.76 -1.67
C LYS A 368 22.84 -36.22 -1.72
N GLN A 369 22.97 -36.86 -0.56
CA GLN A 369 23.31 -38.30 -0.51
C GLN A 369 22.20 -39.17 -1.11
N ALA A 370 20.94 -38.79 -0.90
CA ALA A 370 19.79 -39.47 -1.49
C ALA A 370 19.77 -39.29 -3.02
N GLU A 371 19.99 -38.08 -3.53
CA GLU A 371 20.11 -37.77 -4.97
C GLU A 371 21.20 -38.61 -5.63
N ALA A 372 22.38 -38.72 -5.01
CA ALA A 372 23.47 -39.55 -5.53
C ALA A 372 23.11 -41.04 -5.60
N ARG A 373 22.26 -41.53 -4.68
CA ARG A 373 21.80 -42.92 -4.64
C ARG A 373 20.65 -43.19 -5.62
N TYR A 374 19.83 -42.19 -5.92
CA TYR A 374 18.65 -42.28 -6.79
C TYR A 374 18.67 -41.15 -7.84
N PRO A 375 19.60 -41.19 -8.82
CA PRO A 375 19.89 -40.06 -9.71
C PRO A 375 18.78 -39.72 -10.72
N ASP A 376 17.81 -40.63 -10.91
CA ASP A 376 16.70 -40.53 -11.87
C ASP A 376 15.37 -40.11 -11.21
N ASP A 377 15.37 -39.79 -9.92
CA ASP A 377 14.17 -39.33 -9.20
C ASP A 377 14.15 -37.79 -9.13
N SER A 378 13.20 -37.17 -9.83
CA SER A 378 13.07 -35.71 -9.89
C SER A 378 12.64 -35.09 -8.56
N THR A 379 11.97 -35.85 -7.68
CA THR A 379 11.38 -35.30 -6.45
C THR A 379 12.45 -35.01 -5.40
N LEU A 380 13.55 -35.78 -5.36
CA LEU A 380 14.64 -35.55 -4.41
C LEU A 380 15.30 -34.16 -4.57
N PRO A 381 15.79 -33.76 -5.75
CA PRO A 381 16.29 -32.40 -5.94
C PRO A 381 15.20 -31.34 -5.78
N ALA A 382 13.93 -31.62 -6.14
CA ALA A 382 12.84 -30.67 -5.88
C ALA A 382 12.65 -30.37 -4.39
N LEU A 383 12.66 -31.40 -3.53
CA LEU A 383 12.56 -31.23 -2.08
C LEU A 383 13.83 -30.58 -1.50
N ARG A 384 15.02 -30.86 -2.07
CA ARG A 384 16.23 -30.10 -1.70
C ARG A 384 16.08 -28.62 -1.99
N ALA A 385 15.49 -28.25 -3.13
CA ALA A 385 15.25 -26.85 -3.48
C ALA A 385 14.37 -26.15 -2.43
N GLN A 386 13.30 -26.81 -1.98
CA GLN A 386 12.43 -26.27 -0.92
C GLN A 386 13.18 -26.10 0.42
N LEU A 387 14.07 -27.04 0.79
CA LEU A 387 14.91 -26.91 1.98
C LEU A 387 15.93 -25.78 1.85
N ALA A 388 16.56 -25.62 0.68
CA ALA A 388 17.50 -24.53 0.41
C ALA A 388 16.82 -23.16 0.45
N MET A 389 15.56 -23.08 0.00
CA MET A 389 14.74 -21.88 0.09
C MET A 389 14.49 -21.44 1.54
N LEU A 390 14.26 -22.38 2.47
CA LEU A 390 14.04 -22.06 3.90
C LEU A 390 15.25 -21.37 4.55
N ILE A 391 16.46 -21.59 4.04
CA ILE A 391 17.69 -20.94 4.53
C ILE A 391 18.22 -19.91 3.53
N ASN A 392 17.42 -19.53 2.53
CA ASN A 392 17.77 -18.57 1.48
C ASN A 392 19.10 -18.90 0.74
N ASP A 393 19.45 -20.19 0.60
CA ASP A 393 20.61 -20.63 -0.20
C ASP A 393 20.22 -20.70 -1.68
N ARG A 394 20.30 -19.54 -2.33
CA ARG A 394 19.84 -19.35 -3.72
C ARG A 394 20.62 -20.18 -4.74
N ILE A 395 21.91 -20.43 -4.48
CA ILE A 395 22.76 -21.21 -5.38
C ILE A 395 22.31 -22.65 -5.36
N GLN A 396 22.17 -23.25 -4.16
CA GLN A 396 21.71 -24.62 -4.04
C GLN A 396 20.26 -24.79 -4.49
N MET A 397 19.41 -23.79 -4.21
CA MET A 397 18.02 -23.79 -4.66
C MET A 397 17.94 -23.88 -6.18
N LYS A 398 18.63 -22.99 -6.91
CA LYS A 398 18.62 -22.95 -8.38
C LYS A 398 19.19 -24.24 -8.99
N GLU A 399 20.34 -24.69 -8.49
CA GLU A 399 20.95 -25.95 -8.92
C GLU A 399 19.98 -27.14 -8.78
N ALA A 400 19.28 -27.21 -7.65
CA ALA A 400 18.34 -28.28 -7.35
C ALA A 400 17.08 -28.22 -8.23
N ILE A 401 16.53 -27.02 -8.48
CA ILE A 401 15.41 -26.79 -9.40
C ILE A 401 15.79 -27.26 -10.82
N ASP A 402 16.92 -26.77 -11.34
CA ASP A 402 17.38 -27.09 -12.69
C ASP A 402 17.62 -28.59 -12.85
N ARG A 403 18.21 -29.23 -11.83
CA ARG A 403 18.42 -30.68 -11.84
C ARG A 403 17.10 -31.44 -11.86
N SER A 404 16.13 -31.08 -11.02
CA SER A 404 14.82 -31.73 -10.99
C SER A 404 14.09 -31.63 -12.33
N LEU A 405 14.00 -30.43 -12.89
CA LEU A 405 13.29 -30.17 -14.14
C LEU A 405 13.99 -30.76 -15.37
N SER A 406 15.31 -31.00 -15.31
CA SER A 406 16.03 -31.77 -16.34
C SER A 406 15.66 -33.26 -16.36
N ILE A 407 15.21 -33.81 -15.23
CA ILE A 407 14.78 -35.21 -15.10
C ILE A 407 13.29 -35.32 -15.47
N ASP A 408 12.45 -34.44 -14.90
CA ASP A 408 11.02 -34.36 -15.19
C ASP A 408 10.56 -32.90 -15.28
N PRO A 409 10.35 -32.35 -16.50
CA PRO A 409 9.90 -30.97 -16.69
C PRO A 409 8.52 -30.65 -16.08
N ALA A 410 7.75 -31.68 -15.72
CA ALA A 410 6.42 -31.56 -15.13
C ALA A 410 6.38 -32.00 -13.65
N ASP A 411 7.52 -32.03 -12.96
CA ASP A 411 7.55 -32.26 -11.52
C ASP A 411 6.88 -31.08 -10.78
N PRO A 412 5.76 -31.30 -10.07
CA PRO A 412 4.99 -30.23 -9.46
C PRO A 412 5.72 -29.54 -8.31
N ASN A 413 6.59 -30.26 -7.59
CA ASN A 413 7.35 -29.69 -6.47
C ASN A 413 8.46 -28.77 -6.98
N ALA A 414 9.09 -29.14 -8.10
CA ALA A 414 10.13 -28.33 -8.72
C ALA A 414 9.55 -27.09 -9.41
N LEU A 415 8.41 -27.23 -10.09
CA LEU A 415 7.67 -26.09 -10.66
C LEU A 415 7.23 -25.12 -9.56
N GLN A 416 6.68 -25.62 -8.45
CA GLN A 416 6.35 -24.79 -7.28
C GLN A 416 7.57 -24.07 -6.70
N ALA A 417 8.69 -24.78 -6.52
CA ALA A 417 9.93 -24.16 -6.04
C ALA A 417 10.47 -23.09 -7.02
N ARG A 418 10.38 -23.35 -8.32
CA ARG A 418 10.74 -22.37 -9.36
C ARG A 418 9.80 -21.17 -9.36
N ALA A 419 8.51 -21.39 -9.13
CA ALA A 419 7.53 -20.31 -9.03
C ALA A 419 7.83 -19.38 -7.87
N ARG A 420 8.08 -19.92 -6.67
CA ARG A 420 8.50 -19.11 -5.51
C ARG A 420 9.81 -18.39 -5.78
N MET A 421 10.80 -19.05 -6.39
CA MET A 421 12.05 -18.38 -6.78
C MET A 421 11.81 -17.22 -7.75
N ARG A 422 10.97 -17.43 -8.77
CA ARG A 422 10.59 -16.43 -9.76
C ARG A 422 9.87 -15.26 -9.12
N ALA A 423 8.93 -15.51 -8.21
CA ALA A 423 8.17 -14.47 -7.53
C ALA A 423 9.00 -13.69 -6.51
N ASP A 424 9.67 -14.39 -5.58
CA ASP A 424 10.29 -13.79 -4.41
C ASP A 424 11.69 -13.21 -4.70
N TYR A 425 12.40 -13.71 -5.71
CA TYR A 425 13.78 -13.32 -6.00
C TYR A 425 14.03 -12.78 -7.40
N GLU A 426 13.31 -13.26 -8.43
CA GLU A 426 13.48 -12.78 -9.81
C GLU A 426 12.44 -11.70 -10.19
N GLY A 427 11.37 -11.55 -9.41
CA GLY A 427 10.28 -10.62 -9.71
C GLY A 427 9.38 -11.01 -10.88
N ASN A 428 9.49 -12.24 -11.37
CA ASN A 428 8.76 -12.74 -12.53
C ASN A 428 7.45 -13.40 -12.07
N LEU A 429 6.45 -12.58 -11.74
CA LEU A 429 5.15 -13.05 -11.24
C LEU A 429 4.37 -13.86 -12.29
N ASP A 430 4.42 -13.50 -13.57
CA ASP A 430 3.70 -14.22 -14.62
C ASP A 430 4.34 -15.58 -14.93
N GLY A 431 5.69 -15.66 -14.94
CA GLY A 431 6.41 -16.92 -15.03
C GLY A 431 6.18 -17.82 -13.81
N ALA A 432 6.02 -17.23 -12.62
CA ALA A 432 5.62 -17.95 -11.42
C ALA A 432 4.18 -18.49 -11.53
N LEU A 433 3.28 -17.70 -12.12
CA LEU A 433 1.88 -18.08 -12.32
C LEU A 433 1.77 -19.26 -13.29
N GLU A 434 2.52 -19.22 -14.38
CA GLU A 434 2.60 -20.31 -15.34
C GLU A 434 3.08 -21.61 -14.67
N ASP A 435 4.14 -21.52 -13.86
CA ASP A 435 4.72 -22.66 -13.15
C ASP A 435 3.74 -23.26 -12.13
N LEU A 436 3.07 -22.43 -11.31
CA LEU A 436 2.07 -22.91 -10.36
C LEU A 436 0.86 -23.52 -11.07
N ASN A 437 0.37 -22.91 -12.16
CA ASN A 437 -0.71 -23.49 -12.96
C ASN A 437 -0.31 -24.86 -13.55
N ASN A 438 0.93 -25.01 -14.01
CA ASN A 438 1.43 -26.28 -14.52
C ASN A 438 1.62 -27.33 -13.39
N ALA A 439 2.07 -26.91 -12.21
CA ALA A 439 2.14 -27.77 -11.02
C ALA A 439 0.73 -28.26 -10.61
N ILE A 440 -0.27 -27.37 -10.58
CA ILE A 440 -1.65 -27.68 -10.21
C ILE A 440 -2.32 -28.58 -11.26
N LYS A 441 -2.03 -28.43 -12.55
CA LYS A 441 -2.51 -29.38 -13.58
C LYS A 441 -2.06 -30.81 -13.32
N VAL A 442 -0.84 -30.98 -12.78
CA VAL A 442 -0.29 -32.29 -12.44
C VAL A 442 -0.86 -32.80 -11.11
N ALA A 443 -0.82 -31.95 -10.08
CA ALA A 443 -1.20 -32.24 -8.71
C ALA A 443 -2.33 -31.29 -8.22
N PRO A 444 -3.57 -31.42 -8.74
CA PRO A 444 -4.67 -30.52 -8.38
C PRO A 444 -5.12 -30.63 -6.92
N GLY A 445 -4.72 -31.68 -6.20
CA GLY A 445 -4.99 -31.89 -4.78
C GLY A 445 -3.95 -31.32 -3.82
N SER A 446 -2.93 -30.61 -4.31
CA SER A 446 -1.92 -29.98 -3.46
C SER A 446 -2.43 -28.69 -2.84
N SER A 447 -2.85 -28.74 -1.56
CA SER A 447 -3.27 -27.55 -0.81
C SER A 447 -2.18 -26.48 -0.80
N THR A 448 -0.91 -26.87 -0.63
CA THR A 448 0.23 -25.94 -0.66
C THR A 448 0.38 -25.23 -2.01
N ALA A 449 0.16 -25.90 -3.15
CA ALA A 449 0.26 -25.24 -4.45
C ALA A 449 -0.88 -24.23 -4.67
N TRP A 450 -2.09 -24.55 -4.21
CA TRP A 450 -3.21 -23.60 -4.21
C TRP A 450 -2.99 -22.43 -3.25
N ASN A 451 -2.36 -22.66 -2.10
CA ASN A 451 -1.97 -21.60 -1.17
C ASN A 451 -0.96 -20.65 -1.81
N ASP A 452 0.09 -21.20 -2.43
CA ASP A 452 1.10 -20.40 -3.13
C ASP A 452 0.49 -19.63 -4.30
N LEU A 453 -0.46 -20.23 -5.03
CA LEU A 453 -1.21 -19.51 -6.08
C LEU A 453 -2.00 -18.36 -5.48
N GLY A 454 -2.61 -18.56 -4.32
CA GLY A 454 -3.30 -17.50 -3.58
C GLY A 454 -2.39 -16.33 -3.25
N LEU A 455 -1.23 -16.60 -2.65
CA LEU A 455 -0.22 -15.58 -2.32
C LEU A 455 0.34 -14.89 -3.56
N LEU A 456 0.59 -15.63 -4.64
CA LEU A 456 1.07 -15.07 -5.89
C LEU A 456 0.02 -14.15 -6.53
N GLN A 457 -1.24 -14.55 -6.52
CA GLN A 457 -2.32 -13.71 -7.07
C GLN A 457 -2.52 -12.44 -6.23
N ASP A 458 -2.38 -12.53 -4.91
CA ASP A 458 -2.39 -11.36 -4.02
C ASP A 458 -1.24 -10.41 -4.34
N ALA A 459 -0.01 -10.92 -4.51
CA ALA A 459 1.13 -10.12 -4.94
C ALA A 459 0.96 -9.48 -6.33
N ARG A 460 0.16 -10.09 -7.21
CA ARG A 460 -0.22 -9.49 -8.51
C ARG A 460 -1.32 -8.44 -8.38
N GLY A 461 -1.99 -8.30 -7.24
CA GLY A 461 -3.21 -7.49 -7.07
C GLY A 461 -4.48 -8.16 -7.60
N ALA A 462 -4.41 -9.46 -7.93
CA ALA A 462 -5.53 -10.29 -8.37
C ALA A 462 -6.34 -10.84 -7.18
N THR A 463 -6.90 -9.91 -6.41
CA THR A 463 -7.53 -10.14 -5.10
C THR A 463 -8.61 -11.22 -5.10
N ARG A 464 -9.44 -11.26 -6.16
CA ARG A 464 -10.54 -12.23 -6.30
C ARG A 464 -10.03 -13.64 -6.58
N GLU A 465 -9.05 -13.74 -7.48
CA GLU A 465 -8.36 -14.99 -7.81
C GLU A 465 -7.56 -15.52 -6.61
N ALA A 466 -6.95 -14.63 -5.83
CA ALA A 466 -6.25 -14.95 -4.59
C ALA A 466 -7.21 -15.58 -3.57
N GLU A 467 -8.35 -14.96 -3.31
CA GLU A 467 -9.36 -15.49 -2.38
C GLU A 467 -9.87 -16.87 -2.82
N ALA A 468 -10.12 -17.05 -4.13
CA ALA A 468 -10.57 -18.33 -4.67
C ALA A 468 -9.52 -19.44 -4.47
N ALA A 469 -8.24 -19.15 -4.75
CA ALA A 469 -7.15 -20.11 -4.59
C ALA A 469 -6.90 -20.48 -3.11
N LEU A 470 -6.92 -19.49 -2.20
CA LEU A 470 -6.78 -19.73 -0.76
C LEU A 470 -7.96 -20.56 -0.21
N LYS A 471 -9.20 -20.27 -0.62
CA LYS A 471 -10.35 -21.10 -0.27
C LYS A 471 -10.22 -22.53 -0.79
N LYS A 472 -9.66 -22.71 -1.99
CA LYS A 472 -9.41 -24.05 -2.53
C LYS A 472 -8.35 -24.80 -1.74
N SER A 473 -7.30 -24.11 -1.27
CA SER A 473 -6.30 -24.68 -0.35
C SER A 473 -6.96 -25.19 0.94
N ILE A 474 -7.81 -24.37 1.57
CA ILE A 474 -8.54 -24.73 2.80
C ILE A 474 -9.50 -25.91 2.56
N GLU A 475 -10.19 -25.96 1.41
CA GLU A 475 -11.05 -27.08 1.06
C GLU A 475 -10.27 -28.41 0.99
N LEU A 476 -9.02 -28.36 0.49
CA LEU A 476 -8.16 -29.54 0.34
C LEU A 476 -7.51 -29.99 1.66
N ASP A 477 -7.23 -29.07 2.57
CA ASP A 477 -6.76 -29.37 3.93
C ASP A 477 -7.32 -28.41 5.00
N PRO A 478 -8.54 -28.68 5.53
CA PRO A 478 -9.21 -27.79 6.48
C PRO A 478 -8.52 -27.67 7.85
N ASP A 479 -7.64 -28.60 8.20
CA ASP A 479 -6.94 -28.63 9.48
C ASP A 479 -5.57 -27.93 9.43
N ASP A 480 -5.18 -27.38 8.27
CA ASP A 480 -3.95 -26.62 8.09
C ASP A 480 -4.15 -25.13 8.44
N PRO A 481 -3.50 -24.61 9.49
CA PRO A 481 -3.66 -23.20 9.86
C PRO A 481 -3.12 -22.22 8.81
N VAL A 482 -2.24 -22.65 7.89
CA VAL A 482 -1.59 -21.78 6.89
C VAL A 482 -2.63 -21.14 5.97
N GLY A 483 -3.53 -21.94 5.37
CA GLY A 483 -4.54 -21.43 4.44
C GLY A 483 -5.49 -20.42 5.09
N HIS A 484 -5.93 -20.71 6.32
CA HIS A 484 -6.77 -19.80 7.11
C HIS A 484 -6.04 -18.49 7.45
N ALA A 485 -4.78 -18.54 7.89
CA ALA A 485 -4.03 -17.34 8.23
C ALA A 485 -3.74 -16.44 7.01
N ASN A 486 -3.40 -17.04 5.87
CA ASN A 486 -3.19 -16.28 4.62
C ASN A 486 -4.50 -15.67 4.11
N LEU A 487 -5.62 -16.39 4.20
CA LEU A 487 -6.93 -15.84 3.87
C LEU A 487 -7.33 -14.70 4.82
N ALA A 488 -6.99 -14.82 6.11
CA ALA A 488 -7.20 -13.74 7.06
C ALA A 488 -6.40 -12.48 6.69
N ILE A 489 -5.12 -12.63 6.31
CA ILE A 489 -4.27 -11.51 5.88
C ILE A 489 -4.88 -10.82 4.66
N LEU A 490 -5.27 -11.59 3.63
CA LEU A 490 -5.96 -11.07 2.46
C LEU A 490 -7.24 -10.29 2.83
N TYR A 491 -8.00 -10.76 3.82
CA TYR A 491 -9.17 -10.03 4.33
C TYR A 491 -8.79 -8.76 5.11
N LEU A 492 -7.67 -8.73 5.83
CA LEU A 492 -7.16 -7.52 6.49
C LEU A 492 -6.70 -6.46 5.47
N ASP A 493 -6.10 -6.87 4.35
CA ASP A 493 -5.74 -5.98 3.24
C ASP A 493 -6.96 -5.32 2.61
N GLN A 494 -8.08 -6.06 2.51
CA GLN A 494 -9.36 -5.57 2.01
C GLN A 494 -10.21 -4.85 3.07
N SER A 495 -9.68 -4.63 4.28
CA SER A 495 -10.42 -4.10 5.42
C SER A 495 -11.68 -4.90 5.84
N ARG A 496 -11.76 -6.20 5.50
CA ARG A 496 -12.87 -7.12 5.82
C ARG A 496 -12.70 -7.75 7.20
N MET A 497 -12.85 -6.94 8.24
CA MET A 497 -12.49 -7.30 9.63
C MET A 497 -13.24 -8.52 10.17
N ARG A 498 -14.54 -8.68 9.84
CA ARG A 498 -15.35 -9.80 10.33
C ARG A 498 -14.89 -11.13 9.73
N GLU A 499 -14.66 -11.16 8.42
CA GLU A 499 -14.15 -12.36 7.75
C GLU A 499 -12.72 -12.67 8.22
N ALA A 500 -11.84 -11.66 8.31
CA ALA A 500 -10.49 -11.81 8.83
C ALA A 500 -10.47 -12.45 10.23
N LYS A 501 -11.28 -11.92 11.16
CA LYS A 501 -11.37 -12.45 12.52
C LYS A 501 -11.79 -13.93 12.55
N ARG A 502 -12.76 -14.32 11.73
CA ARG A 502 -13.20 -15.72 11.66
C ARG A 502 -12.06 -16.64 11.25
N GLU A 503 -11.32 -16.27 10.20
CA GLU A 503 -10.21 -17.08 9.70
C GLU A 503 -9.02 -17.10 10.67
N ILE A 504 -8.74 -15.99 11.37
CA ILE A 504 -7.77 -15.94 12.48
C ILE A 504 -8.14 -16.93 13.58
N ASP A 505 -9.39 -16.90 14.03
CA ASP A 505 -9.88 -17.76 15.11
C ASP A 505 -9.80 -19.25 14.70
N LEU A 506 -10.06 -19.58 13.43
CA LEU A 506 -9.91 -20.95 12.90
C LEU A 506 -8.44 -21.38 12.84
N ALA A 507 -7.54 -20.52 12.37
CA ALA A 507 -6.11 -20.81 12.32
C ALA A 507 -5.54 -21.05 13.73
N LEU A 508 -5.90 -20.19 14.70
CA LEU A 508 -5.46 -20.34 16.10
C LEU A 508 -6.13 -21.51 16.82
N ALA A 509 -7.34 -21.91 16.43
CA ALA A 509 -7.96 -23.14 16.92
C ALA A 509 -7.21 -24.39 16.41
N ALA A 510 -6.70 -24.35 15.17
CA ALA A 510 -5.90 -25.42 14.59
C ALA A 510 -4.48 -25.50 15.19
N ASP A 511 -3.84 -24.35 15.43
CA ASP A 511 -2.55 -24.24 16.11
C ASP A 511 -2.44 -22.91 16.88
N PRO A 512 -2.62 -22.91 18.20
CA PRO A 512 -2.57 -21.70 19.03
C PRO A 512 -1.22 -20.96 19.04
N ALA A 513 -0.12 -21.63 18.70
CA ALA A 513 1.23 -21.05 18.66
C ALA A 513 1.65 -20.65 17.24
N PHE A 514 0.72 -20.69 16.28
CA PHE A 514 1.02 -20.38 14.89
C PHE A 514 1.29 -18.88 14.69
N ASN A 515 2.57 -18.54 14.57
CA ASN A 515 3.08 -17.17 14.48
C ASN A 515 2.38 -16.30 13.41
N ILE A 516 2.06 -16.83 12.23
CA ILE A 516 1.40 -16.07 11.15
C ILE A 516 -0.04 -15.69 11.55
N ALA A 517 -0.77 -16.57 12.23
CA ALA A 517 -2.10 -16.23 12.73
C ALA A 517 -2.06 -15.26 13.91
N ILE A 518 -1.05 -15.36 14.80
CA ILE A 518 -0.81 -14.38 15.86
C ILE A 518 -0.47 -13.01 15.25
N LEU A 519 0.37 -12.96 14.21
CA LEU A 519 0.65 -11.75 13.43
C LEU A 519 -0.65 -11.13 12.88
N ALA A 520 -1.47 -11.95 12.21
CA ALA A 520 -2.73 -11.51 11.63
C ALA A 520 -3.68 -10.96 12.71
N ARG A 521 -3.72 -11.58 13.91
CA ARG A 521 -4.50 -11.06 15.04
C ARG A 521 -3.96 -9.74 15.58
N GLY A 522 -2.64 -9.58 15.68
CA GLY A 522 -2.00 -8.32 16.03
C GLY A 522 -2.32 -7.20 15.04
N ARG A 523 -2.26 -7.50 13.74
CA ARG A 523 -2.67 -6.58 12.67
C ARG A 523 -4.17 -6.26 12.72
N TYR A 524 -5.02 -7.25 12.98
CA TYR A 524 -6.45 -7.05 13.21
C TYR A 524 -6.69 -6.06 14.35
N TYR A 525 -6.05 -6.26 15.51
CA TYR A 525 -6.19 -5.33 16.64
C TYR A 525 -5.71 -3.93 16.28
N LEU A 526 -4.62 -3.79 15.51
CA LEU A 526 -4.15 -2.50 15.03
C LEU A 526 -5.22 -1.81 14.17
N GLN A 527 -5.78 -2.51 13.18
CA GLN A 527 -6.82 -1.99 12.30
C GLN A 527 -8.19 -1.80 12.98
N MET A 528 -8.38 -2.31 14.20
CA MET A 528 -9.51 -2.01 15.07
C MET A 528 -9.23 -0.87 16.07
N GLY A 529 -8.01 -0.31 16.06
CA GLY A 529 -7.57 0.75 16.97
C GLY A 529 -7.15 0.25 18.37
N GLU A 530 -7.06 -1.06 18.59
CA GLU A 530 -6.68 -1.70 19.85
C GLU A 530 -5.14 -1.85 19.94
N ARG A 531 -4.44 -0.72 20.06
CA ARG A 531 -2.97 -0.60 19.90
C ARG A 531 -2.16 -1.45 20.87
N GLU A 532 -2.53 -1.50 22.15
CA GLU A 532 -1.78 -2.28 23.14
C GLU A 532 -1.86 -3.79 22.85
N LYS A 533 -3.08 -4.29 22.55
CA LYS A 533 -3.27 -5.71 22.18
C LYS A 533 -2.54 -6.04 20.88
N ALA A 534 -2.52 -5.11 19.94
CA ALA A 534 -1.75 -5.26 18.71
C ALA A 534 -0.27 -5.46 19.02
N VAL A 535 0.35 -4.57 19.80
CA VAL A 535 1.77 -4.68 20.18
C VAL A 535 2.07 -6.00 20.89
N ASP A 536 1.20 -6.44 21.80
CA ASP A 536 1.39 -7.71 22.54
C ASP A 536 1.39 -8.94 21.61
N ASP A 537 0.44 -9.03 20.69
CA ASP A 537 0.39 -10.11 19.71
C ASP A 537 1.56 -10.03 18.71
N LEU A 538 1.93 -8.83 18.28
CA LEU A 538 3.05 -8.62 17.36
C LEU A 538 4.38 -9.01 18.02
N LEU A 539 4.58 -8.71 19.31
CA LEU A 539 5.71 -9.18 20.11
C LEU A 539 5.69 -10.70 20.27
N ALA A 540 4.53 -11.29 20.55
CA ALA A 540 4.40 -12.74 20.67
C ALA A 540 4.74 -13.44 19.33
N SER A 541 4.25 -12.92 18.21
CA SER A 541 4.55 -13.41 16.86
C SER A 541 6.04 -13.30 16.53
N SER A 542 6.65 -12.14 16.80
CA SER A 542 8.08 -11.93 16.57
C SER A 542 8.95 -12.81 17.47
N THR A 543 8.48 -13.12 18.67
CA THR A 543 9.16 -14.03 19.62
C THR A 543 9.03 -15.49 19.16
N ALA A 544 7.87 -15.87 18.64
CA ALA A 544 7.62 -17.20 18.08
C ALA A 544 8.44 -17.45 16.80
N ASN A 545 8.61 -16.42 15.95
CA ASN A 545 9.52 -16.48 14.80
C ASN A 545 10.31 -15.17 14.61
N PRO A 546 11.52 -15.08 15.20
CA PRO A 546 12.39 -13.92 15.07
C PRO A 546 12.94 -13.67 13.66
N GLY A 547 12.87 -14.67 12.78
CA GLY A 547 13.31 -14.58 11.38
C GLY A 547 12.24 -14.01 10.44
N TYR A 548 11.02 -13.78 10.93
CA TYR A 548 9.94 -13.29 10.07
C TYR A 548 9.97 -11.76 9.96
N SER A 549 10.52 -11.24 8.86
CA SER A 549 10.67 -9.79 8.61
C SER A 549 9.34 -9.02 8.74
N GLN A 550 8.25 -9.55 8.17
CA GLN A 550 6.94 -8.91 8.24
C GLN A 550 6.40 -8.76 9.67
N ALA A 551 6.73 -9.68 10.59
CA ALA A 551 6.37 -9.52 11.99
C ALA A 551 7.10 -8.33 12.65
N GLN A 552 8.36 -8.07 12.27
CA GLN A 552 9.10 -6.89 12.71
C GLN A 552 8.54 -5.61 12.12
N LEU A 553 8.16 -5.62 10.85
CA LEU A 553 7.55 -4.45 10.19
C LEU A 553 6.21 -4.08 10.82
N MET A 554 5.34 -5.06 11.07
CA MET A 554 4.07 -4.81 11.76
C MET A 554 4.29 -4.41 13.22
N LEU A 555 5.26 -5.01 13.93
CA LEU A 555 5.63 -4.57 15.27
C LEU A 555 6.13 -3.12 15.29
N ALA A 556 6.87 -2.70 14.27
CA ALA A 556 7.26 -1.31 14.10
C ALA A 556 6.02 -0.40 13.95
N ALA A 557 5.07 -0.78 13.08
CA ALA A 557 3.79 -0.07 12.95
C ALA A 557 3.07 0.04 14.31
N GLY A 558 2.91 -1.07 15.03
CA GLY A 558 2.28 -1.10 16.35
C GLY A 558 2.99 -0.19 17.36
N HIS A 559 4.32 -0.20 17.39
CA HIS A 559 5.11 0.70 18.25
C HIS A 559 4.96 2.17 17.85
N TYR A 560 5.00 2.48 16.56
CA TYR A 560 4.81 3.83 16.05
C TYR A 560 3.43 4.37 16.44
N GLU A 561 2.37 3.58 16.24
CA GLU A 561 1.00 3.95 16.60
C GLU A 561 0.80 4.10 18.11
N ASN A 562 1.55 3.34 18.91
CA ASN A 562 1.57 3.45 20.36
C ASN A 562 2.49 4.60 20.88
N GLY A 563 3.08 5.41 19.99
CA GLY A 563 3.97 6.53 20.34
C GLY A 563 5.40 6.13 20.72
N ASN A 564 5.76 4.85 20.63
CA ASN A 564 7.07 4.31 21.02
C ASN A 564 8.08 4.38 19.85
N ARG A 565 8.53 5.59 19.49
CA ARG A 565 9.40 5.85 18.32
C ARG A 565 10.71 5.03 18.31
N GLU A 566 11.42 4.94 19.44
CA GLU A 566 12.68 4.17 19.52
C GLU A 566 12.47 2.67 19.27
N ALA A 567 11.41 2.09 19.85
CA ALA A 567 11.07 0.68 19.66
C ALA A 567 10.62 0.38 18.22
N SER A 568 9.90 1.33 17.61
CA SER A 568 9.55 1.28 16.19
C SER A 568 10.80 1.25 15.31
N SER A 569 11.72 2.19 15.52
CA SER A 569 13.00 2.26 14.78
C SER A 569 13.81 0.96 14.93
N GLN A 570 13.95 0.44 16.16
CA GLN A 570 14.63 -0.84 16.38
C GLN A 570 13.96 -2.00 15.62
N SER A 571 12.62 -2.04 15.57
CA SER A 571 11.88 -3.07 14.86
C SER A 571 12.06 -2.95 13.33
N LEU A 572 12.11 -1.73 12.78
CA LEU A 572 12.43 -1.51 11.36
C LEU A 572 13.86 -1.93 11.02
N ASP A 573 14.84 -1.60 11.85
CA ASP A 573 16.23 -2.03 11.65
C ASP A 573 16.33 -3.57 11.63
N ASN A 574 15.54 -4.24 12.47
CA ASN A 574 15.44 -5.68 12.49
C ASN A 574 14.79 -6.24 11.22
N ALA A 575 13.70 -5.65 10.73
CA ALA A 575 13.08 -6.02 9.46
C ALA A 575 14.07 -5.87 8.28
N ASP A 576 14.74 -4.72 8.18
CA ASP A 576 15.72 -4.41 7.12
C ASP A 576 16.89 -5.39 7.10
N ARG A 577 17.33 -5.83 8.29
CA ARG A 577 18.42 -6.81 8.41
C ARG A 577 17.99 -8.21 7.95
N LEU A 578 16.76 -8.60 8.25
CA LEU A 578 16.20 -9.90 7.84
C LEU A 578 15.95 -9.96 6.33
N ASP A 579 15.57 -8.83 5.73
CA ASP A 579 15.39 -8.72 4.29
C ASP A 579 15.82 -7.35 3.74
N LYS A 580 17.11 -7.25 3.40
CA LYS A 580 17.72 -6.01 2.89
C LYS A 580 17.16 -5.54 1.56
N ASN A 581 16.46 -6.41 0.83
CA ASN A 581 15.90 -6.07 -0.47
C ASN A 581 14.40 -5.75 -0.35
N ASP A 582 13.79 -5.80 0.84
CA ASP A 582 12.36 -5.52 1.01
C ASP A 582 12.08 -4.01 0.80
N PRO A 583 11.29 -3.62 -0.21
CA PRO A 583 10.93 -2.22 -0.41
C PRO A 583 10.03 -1.68 0.72
N SER A 584 9.28 -2.53 1.42
CA SER A 584 8.28 -2.13 2.43
C SER A 584 8.90 -1.34 3.59
N VAL A 585 10.13 -1.71 3.99
CA VAL A 585 10.87 -1.00 5.05
C VAL A 585 11.24 0.43 4.61
N ALA A 586 11.65 0.59 3.35
CA ALA A 586 11.99 1.90 2.80
C ALA A 586 10.74 2.78 2.63
N ALA A 587 9.61 2.22 2.21
CA ALA A 587 8.33 2.93 2.16
C ALA A 587 7.86 3.39 3.55
N PHE A 588 7.96 2.53 4.57
CA PHE A 588 7.65 2.89 5.95
C PHE A 588 8.52 4.06 6.43
N ARG A 589 9.84 3.98 6.21
CA ARG A 589 10.78 5.05 6.57
C ARG A 589 10.46 6.36 5.85
N ALA A 590 10.10 6.31 4.57
CA ALA A 590 9.68 7.49 3.82
C ALA A 590 8.41 8.12 4.41
N ALA A 591 7.39 7.33 4.72
CA ALA A 591 6.15 7.82 5.32
C ALA A 591 6.38 8.48 6.70
N VAL A 592 7.21 7.87 7.55
CA VAL A 592 7.57 8.43 8.86
C VAL A 592 8.41 9.71 8.70
N ALA A 593 9.38 9.73 7.79
CA ALA A 593 10.20 10.91 7.56
C ALA A 593 9.39 12.10 7.00
N ILE A 594 8.39 11.84 6.14
CA ILE A 594 7.43 12.86 5.71
C ILE A 594 6.64 13.41 6.91
N ASP A 595 6.16 12.52 7.80
CA ASP A 595 5.43 12.92 9.00
C ASP A 595 6.29 13.73 9.97
N ASP A 596 7.54 13.36 10.16
CA ASP A 596 8.50 14.01 11.06
C ASP A 596 9.19 15.24 10.42
N TYR A 597 8.81 15.65 9.19
CA TYR A 597 9.42 16.76 8.44
C TYR A 597 10.94 16.56 8.14
N ASP A 598 11.44 15.33 8.21
CA ASP A 598 12.78 14.93 7.73
C ASP A 598 12.75 14.76 6.21
N SER A 599 12.80 15.88 5.48
CA SER A 599 12.74 15.89 4.01
C SER A 599 13.90 15.14 3.35
N ASP A 600 15.12 15.21 3.90
CA ASP A 600 16.29 14.53 3.34
C ASP A 600 16.16 13.01 3.51
N GLY A 601 15.74 12.55 4.70
CA GLY A 601 15.46 11.15 4.99
C GLY A 601 14.28 10.60 4.18
N ALA A 602 13.23 11.42 3.95
CA ALA A 602 12.09 11.08 3.12
C ALA A 602 12.52 10.81 1.67
N MET A 603 13.24 11.73 1.05
CA MET A 603 13.74 11.58 -0.33
C MET A 603 14.68 10.39 -0.47
N LYS A 604 15.61 10.20 0.47
CA LYS A 604 16.53 9.05 0.48
C LYS A 604 15.78 7.73 0.58
N SER A 605 14.80 7.64 1.48
CA SER A 605 14.02 6.42 1.69
C SER A 605 13.10 6.13 0.50
N ALA A 606 12.53 7.16 -0.12
CA ALA A 606 11.70 7.03 -1.31
C ALA A 606 12.49 6.53 -2.54
N ARG A 607 13.72 7.02 -2.76
CA ARG A 607 14.61 6.48 -3.80
C ARG A 607 15.01 5.03 -3.54
N GLU A 608 15.30 4.70 -2.28
CA GLU A 608 15.63 3.32 -1.90
C GLU A 608 14.44 2.37 -2.09
N TYR A 609 13.20 2.82 -1.79
CA TYR A 609 11.98 2.08 -2.10
C TYR A 609 11.88 1.74 -3.58
N LEU A 610 12.10 2.72 -4.46
CA LEU A 610 12.05 2.51 -5.90
C LEU A 610 13.13 1.54 -6.38
N LYS A 611 14.37 1.73 -5.91
CA LYS A 611 15.50 0.86 -6.25
C LYS A 611 15.24 -0.60 -5.86
N ARG A 612 14.75 -0.83 -4.64
CA ARG A 612 14.41 -2.17 -4.13
C ARG A 612 13.22 -2.78 -4.89
N SER A 613 12.20 -1.98 -5.20
CA SER A 613 11.02 -2.42 -5.96
C SER A 613 11.39 -2.84 -7.39
N ARG A 614 12.24 -2.06 -8.08
CA ARG A 614 12.77 -2.40 -9.41
C ARG A 614 13.62 -3.66 -9.37
N ALA A 615 14.52 -3.79 -8.39
CA ALA A 615 15.38 -4.96 -8.25
C ALA A 615 14.60 -6.27 -8.05
N ARG A 616 13.37 -6.20 -7.54
CA ARG A 616 12.46 -7.32 -7.36
C ARG A 616 11.38 -7.44 -8.44
N GLY A 617 11.48 -6.73 -9.57
CA GLY A 617 10.55 -6.89 -10.70
C GLY A 617 9.22 -6.13 -10.64
N GLY A 618 9.16 -5.02 -9.90
CA GLY A 618 8.25 -3.90 -10.22
C GLY A 618 6.78 -3.97 -9.78
N TYR A 619 6.27 -5.09 -9.26
CA TYR A 619 4.85 -5.24 -8.87
C TYR A 619 4.59 -5.15 -7.35
N TYR A 620 5.28 -4.26 -6.64
CA TYR A 620 5.00 -4.02 -5.22
C TYR A 620 4.02 -2.86 -5.04
N ALA A 621 2.76 -3.12 -5.38
CA ALA A 621 1.65 -2.27 -4.98
C ALA A 621 1.23 -2.62 -3.54
N SER A 622 1.33 -1.64 -2.63
CA SER A 622 0.55 -1.48 -1.37
C SER A 622 1.24 -0.70 -0.24
N LEU A 623 2.36 -0.01 -0.48
CA LEU A 623 2.82 1.10 0.40
C LEU A 623 3.23 2.36 -0.36
N GLY A 624 3.06 2.34 -1.69
CA GLY A 624 3.27 3.50 -2.55
C GLY A 624 2.19 4.56 -2.40
N ALA A 625 1.00 4.25 -1.86
CA ALA A 625 -0.11 5.19 -1.69
C ALA A 625 -0.13 5.74 -0.26
N ASN A 626 -0.11 7.06 -0.11
CA ASN A 626 -0.44 7.69 1.16
C ASN A 626 -1.98 7.88 1.25
N GLN A 627 -2.59 7.85 2.43
CA GLN A 627 -4.03 8.08 2.60
C GLN A 627 -4.43 9.57 2.53
N ASN A 628 -3.47 10.44 2.17
CA ASN A 628 -3.61 11.89 2.10
C ASN A 628 -3.48 12.39 0.64
N GLY A 629 -3.67 11.49 -0.33
CA GLY A 629 -3.52 11.72 -1.76
C GLY A 629 -2.12 11.48 -2.33
N GLY A 630 -2.07 10.65 -3.37
CA GLY A 630 -0.90 10.45 -4.22
C GLY A 630 0.11 9.47 -3.63
N SER A 631 1.26 9.34 -4.28
CA SER A 631 2.29 8.40 -3.84
C SER A 631 3.21 8.95 -2.75
N THR A 632 3.66 8.09 -1.82
CA THR A 632 4.69 8.42 -0.82
C THR A 632 5.96 8.96 -1.50
N LEU A 633 6.24 8.45 -2.70
CA LEU A 633 7.35 8.88 -3.54
C LEU A 633 7.17 10.33 -4.02
N ASN A 634 6.02 10.68 -4.60
CA ASN A 634 5.71 12.05 -5.00
C ASN A 634 5.75 13.01 -3.80
N ALA A 635 5.13 12.62 -2.68
CA ALA A 635 5.07 13.43 -1.47
C ALA A 635 6.45 13.78 -0.88
N ALA A 636 7.42 12.84 -0.94
CA ALA A 636 8.76 13.06 -0.40
C ALA A 636 9.50 14.25 -1.05
N PHE A 637 9.37 14.41 -2.37
CA PHE A 637 10.02 15.52 -3.10
C PHE A 637 9.24 16.83 -2.98
N ARG A 638 7.90 16.76 -3.00
CA ARG A 638 7.03 17.94 -2.83
C ARG A 638 7.16 18.58 -1.44
N LEU A 639 7.48 17.79 -0.42
CA LEU A 639 7.75 18.30 0.93
C LEU A 639 8.79 19.44 0.89
N GLN A 640 9.86 19.26 0.11
CA GLN A 640 10.98 20.20 -0.07
C GLN A 640 10.81 21.15 -1.27
N GLY A 641 9.60 21.28 -1.83
CA GLY A 641 9.33 22.19 -2.96
C GLY A 641 9.88 21.71 -4.32
N LEU A 642 10.24 20.43 -4.46
CA LEU A 642 10.82 19.87 -5.68
C LEU A 642 9.75 19.21 -6.57
N ASP A 643 8.68 19.95 -6.88
CA ASP A 643 7.45 19.40 -7.49
C ASP A 643 7.67 18.67 -8.82
N ALA A 644 8.46 19.23 -9.75
CA ALA A 644 8.73 18.59 -11.04
C ALA A 644 9.40 17.20 -10.91
N TRP A 645 10.22 17.01 -9.87
CA TRP A 645 10.88 15.72 -9.60
C TRP A 645 9.88 14.72 -8.99
N GLY A 646 8.99 15.17 -8.11
CA GLY A 646 7.88 14.35 -7.60
C GLY A 646 6.92 13.91 -8.72
N GLN A 647 6.57 14.81 -9.64
CA GLN A 647 5.74 14.52 -10.82
C GLN A 647 6.37 13.46 -11.73
N TYR A 648 7.68 13.56 -11.99
CA TYR A 648 8.41 12.56 -12.76
C TYR A 648 8.21 11.15 -12.20
N TYR A 649 8.32 10.99 -10.88
CA TYR A 649 8.13 9.70 -10.26
C TYR A 649 6.68 9.22 -10.30
N GLY A 650 5.70 10.10 -10.07
CA GLY A 650 4.28 9.77 -10.18
C GLY A 650 3.90 9.28 -11.58
N ASP A 651 4.43 9.93 -12.63
CA ASP A 651 4.23 9.54 -14.02
C ASP A 651 4.93 8.21 -14.35
N ALA A 652 6.16 7.99 -13.86
CA ALA A 652 6.94 6.79 -14.14
C ALA A 652 6.31 5.51 -13.55
N VAL A 653 5.54 5.63 -12.47
CA VAL A 653 4.85 4.52 -11.79
C VAL A 653 3.34 4.50 -12.06
N PHE A 654 2.87 5.26 -13.06
CA PHE A 654 1.45 5.31 -13.40
C PHE A 654 0.92 3.92 -13.80
N ASP A 655 -0.10 3.44 -13.08
CA ASP A 655 -0.87 2.23 -13.36
C ASP A 655 -2.37 2.60 -13.48
N PRO A 656 -3.02 2.34 -14.63
CA PRO A 656 -4.44 2.64 -14.84
C PRO A 656 -5.40 1.82 -13.96
N PHE A 657 -4.89 0.84 -13.20
CA PHE A 657 -5.67 0.06 -12.22
C PHE A 657 -5.43 0.50 -10.77
N SER A 658 -4.64 1.56 -10.53
CA SER A 658 -4.31 2.06 -9.19
C SER A 658 -4.92 3.44 -8.92
N GLY A 659 -5.60 3.58 -7.78
CA GLY A 659 -6.11 4.87 -7.32
C GLY A 659 -5.01 5.92 -7.15
N SER A 660 -3.85 5.54 -6.60
CA SER A 660 -2.75 6.48 -6.33
C SER A 660 -2.19 7.16 -7.59
N SER A 661 -2.21 6.46 -8.72
CA SER A 661 -1.77 7.01 -10.01
C SER A 661 -2.68 8.13 -10.50
N TYR A 662 -3.99 8.00 -10.28
CA TYR A 662 -4.96 9.05 -10.56
C TYR A 662 -4.86 10.24 -9.58
N PHE A 663 -4.50 10.00 -8.32
CA PHE A 663 -4.18 11.09 -7.39
C PHE A 663 -2.89 11.83 -7.78
N ASP A 664 -1.84 11.12 -8.17
CA ASP A 664 -0.62 11.75 -8.69
C ASP A 664 -0.92 12.59 -9.95
N GLN A 665 -1.79 12.09 -10.84
CA GLN A 665 -2.28 12.85 -11.99
C GLN A 665 -3.14 14.07 -11.59
N THR A 666 -3.87 13.99 -10.48
CA THR A 666 -4.64 15.12 -9.91
C THR A 666 -3.69 16.25 -9.50
N PHE A 667 -2.62 15.93 -8.77
CA PHE A 667 -1.62 16.90 -8.30
C PHE A 667 -0.75 17.47 -9.41
N ARG A 668 -0.64 16.76 -10.53
CA ARG A 668 0.12 17.25 -11.68
C ARG A 668 -0.45 18.57 -12.19
N GLY A 669 -1.77 18.68 -12.36
CA GLY A 669 -2.42 19.86 -12.92
C GLY A 669 -1.90 20.24 -14.32
N SER A 670 -2.19 21.47 -14.76
CA SER A 670 -1.64 22.01 -16.00
C SER A 670 -1.30 23.49 -15.84
N VAL A 671 -0.45 24.01 -16.72
CA VAL A 671 -0.07 25.42 -16.71
C VAL A 671 -1.17 26.23 -17.40
N ASN A 672 -1.63 27.30 -16.75
CA ASN A 672 -2.31 28.41 -17.41
C ASN A 672 -1.24 29.47 -17.75
N PRO A 673 -0.88 29.66 -19.02
CA PRO A 673 0.23 30.52 -19.38
C PRO A 673 -0.15 32.01 -19.41
N LEU A 674 -1.43 32.37 -19.23
CA LEU A 674 -1.91 33.75 -19.29
C LEU A 674 -1.74 34.48 -17.94
N ALA A 675 -1.21 35.70 -17.98
CA ALA A 675 -1.01 36.59 -16.85
C ALA A 675 -2.07 37.71 -16.80
N ASN A 676 -3.35 37.33 -16.73
CA ASN A 676 -4.52 38.23 -16.66
C ASN A 676 -5.36 38.07 -15.37
N SER A 677 -4.86 37.33 -14.38
CA SER A 677 -5.57 37.12 -13.11
C SER A 677 -5.25 38.20 -12.09
N PHE A 678 -6.29 38.67 -11.42
CA PHE A 678 -6.23 39.67 -10.35
C PHE A 678 -5.94 39.12 -8.95
N LEU A 679 -5.87 37.80 -8.81
CA LEU A 679 -5.66 37.13 -7.55
C LEU A 679 -4.16 37.05 -7.23
N TYR A 680 -3.79 37.37 -5.99
CA TYR A 680 -2.42 37.20 -5.50
C TYR A 680 -2.06 35.71 -5.41
N GLY A 681 -0.77 35.38 -5.60
CA GLY A 681 -0.24 34.01 -5.49
C GLY A 681 -0.39 33.12 -6.73
N GLY A 682 -1.10 33.57 -7.77
CA GLY A 682 -1.10 32.91 -9.08
C GLY A 682 0.21 33.14 -9.85
N ASN A 683 0.68 32.13 -10.60
CA ASN A 683 1.86 32.25 -11.47
C ASN A 683 1.66 31.43 -12.76
N VAL A 684 2.18 31.94 -13.88
CA VAL A 684 2.14 31.37 -15.24
C VAL A 684 3.14 30.25 -15.51
N VAL A 685 4.04 29.92 -14.57
CA VAL A 685 5.00 28.81 -14.73
C VAL A 685 4.70 27.58 -13.89
N THR A 686 3.85 27.70 -12.86
CA THR A 686 3.48 26.57 -12.00
C THR A 686 2.25 25.85 -12.56
N ASN A 687 2.17 24.54 -12.31
CA ASN A 687 0.96 23.80 -12.64
C ASN A 687 -0.12 24.08 -11.59
N THR A 688 -1.36 24.28 -12.03
CA THR A 688 -2.51 24.49 -11.16
C THR A 688 -3.59 23.44 -11.41
N ALA A 689 -4.45 23.22 -10.41
CA ALA A 689 -5.56 22.30 -10.54
C ALA A 689 -6.56 22.78 -11.60
N ASN A 690 -7.07 21.86 -12.42
CA ASN A 690 -8.04 22.15 -13.47
C ASN A 690 -9.15 21.07 -13.52
N ALA A 691 -10.07 21.17 -14.49
CA ALA A 691 -11.16 20.21 -14.66
C ALA A 691 -10.66 18.75 -14.86
N SER A 692 -9.50 18.57 -15.50
CA SER A 692 -8.86 17.26 -15.67
C SER A 692 -8.32 16.69 -14.36
N SER A 693 -7.76 17.54 -13.48
CA SER A 693 -7.37 17.15 -12.12
C SER A 693 -8.57 16.61 -11.35
N TYR A 694 -9.70 17.32 -11.38
CA TYR A 694 -10.90 16.88 -10.67
C TYR A 694 -11.49 15.58 -11.22
N SER A 695 -11.48 15.40 -12.54
CA SER A 695 -11.88 14.14 -13.18
C SER A 695 -10.99 12.96 -12.78
N SER A 696 -9.67 13.20 -12.67
CA SER A 696 -8.71 12.20 -12.20
C SER A 696 -8.97 11.84 -10.73
N PHE A 697 -9.26 12.81 -9.88
CA PHE A 697 -9.59 12.57 -8.47
C PHE A 697 -10.80 11.63 -8.32
N ILE A 698 -11.89 11.87 -9.06
CA ILE A 698 -13.08 10.99 -9.03
C ILE A 698 -12.75 9.58 -9.55
N GLN A 699 -11.98 9.46 -10.63
CA GLN A 699 -11.50 8.16 -11.12
C GLN A 699 -10.66 7.44 -10.05
N GLY A 700 -9.77 8.16 -9.36
CA GLY A 700 -8.97 7.64 -8.26
C GLY A 700 -9.81 7.07 -7.13
N LEU A 701 -10.86 7.78 -6.71
CA LEU A 701 -11.82 7.31 -5.70
C LEU A 701 -12.62 6.08 -6.14
N LEU A 702 -12.89 5.92 -7.44
CA LEU A 702 -13.55 4.72 -7.97
C LEU A 702 -12.64 3.48 -7.91
N PHE A 703 -11.31 3.65 -7.90
CA PHE A 703 -10.35 2.55 -7.72
C PHE A 703 -9.97 2.31 -6.25
N ASP A 704 -9.72 3.36 -5.48
CA ASP A 704 -9.47 3.27 -4.02
C ASP A 704 -10.30 4.30 -3.24
N PRO A 705 -11.53 3.94 -2.83
CA PRO A 705 -12.45 4.87 -2.16
C PRO A 705 -11.90 5.39 -0.84
N HIS A 706 -10.96 4.69 -0.22
CA HIS A 706 -10.48 4.99 1.13
C HIS A 706 -9.20 5.84 1.14
N MET A 707 -8.73 6.29 -0.03
CA MET A 707 -7.75 7.38 -0.12
C MET A 707 -8.38 8.77 0.07
N LEU A 708 -9.71 8.86 0.20
CA LEU A 708 -10.43 10.10 0.45
C LEU A 708 -10.03 10.79 1.76
N SER A 709 -9.80 10.00 2.81
CA SER A 709 -9.65 10.47 4.18
C SER A 709 -8.44 9.81 4.81
N GLY A 710 -7.63 10.57 5.52
CA GLY A 710 -6.48 10.06 6.25
C GLY A 710 -6.26 10.85 7.55
N ARG A 711 -5.64 10.22 8.54
CA ARG A 711 -5.31 10.91 9.79
C ARG A 711 -4.32 12.04 9.51
N SER A 712 -4.62 13.22 10.03
CA SER A 712 -3.82 14.44 9.85
C SER A 712 -2.65 14.53 10.84
N ARG A 713 -2.68 13.75 11.93
CA ARG A 713 -1.76 13.90 13.07
C ARG A 713 -0.63 12.87 13.14
N SER A 714 -0.61 11.90 12.22
CA SER A 714 0.39 10.83 12.20
C SER A 714 0.45 10.17 10.84
N ALA A 715 1.59 9.54 10.51
CA ALA A 715 1.71 8.72 9.31
C ALA A 715 0.65 7.60 9.26
N ASN A 716 0.02 7.43 8.09
CA ASN A 716 -0.97 6.39 7.87
C ASN A 716 -0.33 5.06 7.42
N LEU A 717 0.30 4.36 8.38
CA LEU A 717 1.03 3.11 8.12
C LEU A 717 0.12 1.87 8.00
N ALA A 718 -1.06 1.94 8.62
CA ALA A 718 -2.12 0.96 8.48
C ALA A 718 -3.47 1.69 8.48
N ARG A 719 -4.45 1.13 7.76
CA ARG A 719 -5.80 1.70 7.68
C ARG A 719 -6.57 1.41 8.97
N MET A 720 -6.71 2.41 9.83
CA MET A 720 -7.35 2.32 11.14
C MET A 720 -8.55 3.27 11.21
N PRO A 721 -9.62 2.92 11.96
CA PRO A 721 -10.75 3.79 12.13
C PRO A 721 -10.35 5.07 12.87
N PHE A 722 -10.84 6.20 12.39
CA PHE A 722 -10.64 7.50 13.01
C PHE A 722 -11.81 8.43 12.70
N LEU A 723 -11.95 9.45 13.53
CA LEU A 723 -12.83 10.58 13.34
C LEU A 723 -12.05 11.80 13.75
N GLU A 724 -11.78 12.69 12.82
CA GLU A 724 -11.07 13.95 13.05
C GLU A 724 -11.95 15.09 12.52
N GLY A 725 -11.86 16.23 13.20
CA GLY A 725 -12.43 17.47 12.70
C GLY A 725 -11.45 18.61 12.91
N SER A 726 -11.53 19.63 12.07
CA SER A 726 -10.73 20.83 12.23
C SER A 726 -11.58 22.08 12.10
N ILE A 727 -11.12 23.16 12.74
CA ILE A 727 -11.70 24.49 12.59
C ILE A 727 -10.54 25.45 12.37
N GLY A 728 -10.58 26.13 11.23
CA GLY A 728 -9.65 27.16 10.81
C GLY A 728 -10.26 28.55 10.92
N ALA A 729 -9.43 29.51 11.32
CA ALA A 729 -9.75 30.93 11.21
C ALA A 729 -8.50 31.70 10.80
N GLY A 730 -8.68 32.76 10.02
CA GLY A 730 -7.58 33.58 9.57
C GLY A 730 -8.01 34.95 9.10
N ALA A 731 -7.03 35.73 8.68
CA ALA A 731 -7.24 37.04 8.10
C ALA A 731 -6.28 37.25 6.92
N THR A 732 -6.76 38.02 5.95
CA THR A 732 -5.93 38.56 4.88
C THR A 732 -5.81 40.05 5.11
N LEU A 733 -4.60 40.59 5.10
CA LEU A 733 -4.30 42.00 5.27
C LEU A 733 -3.74 42.53 3.96
N THR A 734 -4.47 43.45 3.33
CA THR A 734 -3.99 44.28 2.22
C THR A 734 -3.58 45.65 2.77
N GLN A 735 -3.02 46.55 1.94
CA GLN A 735 -2.52 47.85 2.45
C GLN A 735 -3.60 48.69 3.17
N GLU A 736 -4.88 48.53 2.82
CA GLU A 736 -5.97 49.35 3.34
C GLU A 736 -7.10 48.56 4.03
N ASN A 737 -7.22 47.24 3.79
CA ASN A 737 -8.35 46.44 4.30
C ASN A 737 -7.91 45.13 4.97
N ALA A 738 -8.78 44.64 5.86
CA ALA A 738 -8.67 43.32 6.45
C ALA A 738 -9.82 42.43 5.98
N GLY A 739 -9.47 41.34 5.29
CA GLY A 739 -10.35 40.23 4.98
C GLY A 739 -10.40 39.20 6.11
N SER A 740 -11.45 38.39 6.13
CA SER A 740 -11.63 37.29 7.10
C SER A 740 -11.80 35.98 6.36
N LEU A 741 -11.16 34.93 6.84
CA LEU A 741 -11.37 33.58 6.35
C LEU A 741 -11.66 32.63 7.50
N GLY A 742 -12.43 31.60 7.23
CA GLY A 742 -12.59 30.49 8.13
C GLY A 742 -12.93 29.21 7.39
N GLU A 743 -12.61 28.10 8.04
CA GLU A 743 -12.81 26.76 7.53
C GLU A 743 -13.29 25.85 8.65
N ALA A 744 -14.09 24.85 8.32
CA ALA A 744 -14.42 23.75 9.20
C ALA A 744 -14.41 22.45 8.40
N GLU A 745 -13.74 21.43 8.92
CA GLU A 745 -13.60 20.12 8.29
C GLU A 745 -14.07 19.02 9.24
N ILE A 746 -14.65 17.97 8.69
CA ILE A 746 -14.84 16.69 9.37
C ILE A 746 -14.52 15.56 8.40
N GLN A 747 -13.71 14.61 8.86
CA GLN A 747 -13.36 13.43 8.09
C GLN A 747 -13.24 12.21 8.97
N GLY A 748 -13.42 11.05 8.36
CA GLY A 748 -13.31 9.81 9.11
C GLY A 748 -13.36 8.58 8.24
N PHE A 749 -12.90 7.50 8.86
CA PHE A 749 -12.90 6.18 8.29
C PHE A 749 -13.41 5.17 9.32
N SER A 750 -14.21 4.20 8.87
CA SER A 750 -14.62 3.06 9.66
C SER A 750 -14.46 1.77 8.86
N ASN A 751 -13.97 0.72 9.52
CA ASN A 751 -13.90 -0.64 8.97
C ASN A 751 -15.18 -1.47 9.22
N GLU A 752 -16.12 -0.98 10.05
CA GLU A 752 -17.33 -1.73 10.44
C GLU A 752 -18.63 -0.94 10.19
N PRO A 753 -19.72 -1.59 9.71
CA PRO A 753 -19.82 -3.00 9.30
C PRO A 753 -19.13 -3.32 7.96
N ARG A 754 -18.79 -2.29 7.19
CA ARG A 754 -18.03 -2.31 5.94
C ARG A 754 -17.10 -1.11 5.92
N PRO A 755 -16.01 -1.14 5.13
CA PRO A 755 -15.13 0.00 4.94
C PRO A 755 -15.88 1.20 4.34
N ILE A 756 -15.92 2.32 5.06
CA ILE A 756 -16.55 3.57 4.65
C ILE A 756 -15.62 4.73 5.01
N SER A 757 -15.40 5.64 4.07
CA SER A 757 -14.73 6.93 4.30
C SER A 757 -15.72 8.05 4.05
N PHE A 758 -15.56 9.15 4.77
CA PHE A 758 -16.27 10.38 4.48
C PHE A 758 -15.36 11.58 4.74
N PHE A 759 -15.66 12.67 4.02
CA PHE A 759 -14.98 13.94 4.14
C PHE A 759 -16.01 15.03 3.89
N ALA A 760 -16.02 16.06 4.72
CA ALA A 760 -16.75 17.28 4.43
C ALA A 760 -15.95 18.49 4.91
N ASN A 761 -15.83 19.50 4.07
CA ASN A 761 -15.26 20.79 4.46
C ASN A 761 -16.21 21.92 4.09
N PHE A 762 -16.15 23.00 4.87
CA PHE A 762 -16.91 24.21 4.67
C PHE A 762 -15.96 25.40 4.86
N GLN A 763 -15.83 26.23 3.84
CA GLN A 763 -14.97 27.40 3.83
C GLN A 763 -15.79 28.67 3.59
N TRP A 764 -15.41 29.74 4.24
CA TRP A 764 -15.92 31.07 3.96
C TRP A 764 -14.78 32.08 3.97
N GLU A 765 -14.70 32.90 2.95
CA GLU A 765 -13.67 33.91 2.80
C GLU A 765 -14.31 35.23 2.37
N LYS A 766 -13.84 36.32 2.97
CA LYS A 766 -14.13 37.67 2.53
C LYS A 766 -12.82 38.40 2.35
N THR A 767 -12.58 38.90 1.16
CA THR A 767 -11.42 39.72 0.84
C THR A 767 -11.90 41.01 0.19
N SER A 768 -11.39 42.14 0.65
CA SER A 768 -11.69 43.43 0.05
C SER A 768 -10.37 44.11 -0.30
N ASP A 769 -10.27 44.66 -1.51
CA ASP A 769 -9.09 45.38 -1.99
C ASP A 769 -9.55 46.72 -2.59
N THR A 770 -9.01 47.81 -2.07
CA THR A 770 -9.31 49.21 -2.43
C THR A 770 -8.11 49.92 -3.06
N THR A 771 -7.00 49.21 -3.29
CA THR A 771 -5.68 49.82 -3.52
C THR A 771 -5.33 50.07 -4.98
N ARG A 772 -6.23 49.76 -5.92
CA ARG A 772 -5.90 49.81 -7.35
C ARG A 772 -6.28 51.16 -7.92
N GLU A 773 -5.27 52.04 -8.01
CA GLU A 773 -5.39 53.33 -8.68
C GLU A 773 -5.22 53.15 -10.19
N TYR A 774 -6.08 53.80 -10.99
CA TYR A 774 -5.80 54.00 -12.41
C TYR A 774 -4.71 55.05 -12.57
N ASN A 775 -3.76 54.88 -13.51
CA ASN A 775 -2.56 55.70 -13.76
C ASN A 775 -2.70 57.24 -13.75
N SER A 776 -3.93 57.79 -13.73
CA SER A 776 -4.20 59.23 -13.60
C SER A 776 -4.46 59.73 -12.17
N GLY A 777 -4.47 58.86 -11.14
CA GLY A 777 -4.72 59.23 -9.74
C GLY A 777 -6.14 59.76 -9.47
N THR A 778 -7.11 59.41 -10.32
CA THR A 778 -8.50 59.93 -10.28
C THR A 778 -9.59 58.86 -10.24
N LEU A 779 -9.23 57.57 -10.28
CA LEU A 779 -10.14 56.41 -10.27
C LEU A 779 -9.62 55.38 -9.26
N ASP A 780 -10.41 55.14 -8.21
CA ASP A 780 -10.17 54.07 -7.23
C ASP A 780 -10.97 52.84 -7.66
N LEU A 781 -10.35 51.67 -7.78
CA LEU A 781 -11.08 50.41 -8.01
C LEU A 781 -11.30 49.69 -6.68
N ASN A 782 -12.56 49.57 -6.30
CA ASN A 782 -12.94 48.84 -5.11
C ASN A 782 -13.45 47.46 -5.50
N THR A 783 -12.77 46.42 -5.02
CA THR A 783 -13.21 45.02 -5.16
C THR A 783 -13.62 44.44 -3.82
N ASP A 784 -14.81 43.82 -3.76
CA ASP A 784 -15.24 43.01 -2.61
C ASP A 784 -15.55 41.59 -3.10
N THR A 785 -14.83 40.61 -2.59
CA THR A 785 -15.04 39.20 -2.90
C THR A 785 -15.53 38.48 -1.65
N LYS A 786 -16.64 37.75 -1.78
CA LYS A 786 -17.17 36.85 -0.75
C LYS A 786 -17.28 35.46 -1.35
N LEU A 787 -16.75 34.46 -0.68
CA LEU A 787 -16.88 33.07 -1.04
C LEU A 787 -17.45 32.30 0.15
N VAL A 788 -18.44 31.46 -0.10
CA VAL A 788 -18.89 30.41 0.81
C VAL A 788 -18.94 29.12 0.02
N ALA A 789 -18.15 28.12 0.39
CA ALA A 789 -18.16 26.84 -0.31
C ALA A 789 -18.19 25.68 0.67
N GLY A 790 -18.81 24.59 0.25
CA GLY A 790 -18.88 23.35 1.00
C GLY A 790 -18.69 22.15 0.07
N ASN A 791 -17.82 21.24 0.47
CA ASN A 791 -17.60 19.98 -0.24
C ASN A 791 -17.96 18.82 0.69
N GLY A 792 -18.54 17.76 0.14
CA GLY A 792 -18.96 16.59 0.89
C GLY A 792 -18.80 15.33 0.06
N TYR A 793 -18.17 14.31 0.64
CA TYR A 793 -17.87 13.05 0.00
C TYR A 793 -18.20 11.89 0.95
N VAL A 794 -18.77 10.83 0.39
CA VAL A 794 -18.96 9.54 1.07
C VAL A 794 -18.55 8.44 0.11
N THR A 795 -17.66 7.57 0.55
CA THR A 795 -17.14 6.48 -0.27
C THR A 795 -17.15 5.17 0.52
N ALA A 796 -17.31 4.03 -0.17
CA ALA A 796 -17.43 2.74 0.48
C ALA A 796 -16.95 1.58 -0.40
N SER A 797 -16.42 0.53 0.23
CA SER A 797 -16.24 -0.78 -0.38
C SER A 797 -17.40 -1.69 0.04
N MET A 798 -18.42 -1.81 -0.81
CA MET A 798 -19.68 -2.50 -0.50
C MET A 798 -19.49 -4.02 -0.43
N THR A 799 -18.72 -4.54 -1.39
CA THR A 799 -18.25 -5.92 -1.47
C THR A 799 -16.74 -5.88 -1.77
N PRO A 800 -16.05 -7.03 -1.82
CA PRO A 800 -14.63 -7.07 -2.21
C PRO A 800 -14.37 -6.51 -3.61
N ASP A 801 -15.37 -6.57 -4.49
CA ASP A 801 -15.26 -6.21 -5.89
C ASP A 801 -16.01 -4.91 -6.25
N ASP A 802 -16.90 -4.44 -5.36
CA ASP A 802 -17.79 -3.29 -5.59
C ASP A 802 -17.41 -2.07 -4.74
N ARG A 803 -17.18 -0.94 -5.39
CA ARG A 803 -16.88 0.35 -4.74
C ARG A 803 -17.94 1.39 -5.09
N PHE A 804 -18.16 2.31 -4.16
CA PHE A 804 -19.14 3.37 -4.26
C PHE A 804 -18.51 4.72 -3.91
N VAL A 805 -18.86 5.75 -4.68
CA VAL A 805 -18.46 7.14 -4.47
C VAL A 805 -19.69 8.02 -4.61
N ALA A 806 -19.94 8.90 -3.65
CA ALA A 806 -20.93 9.97 -3.76
C ALA A 806 -20.31 11.28 -3.30
N PHE A 807 -20.62 12.36 -4.01
CA PHE A 807 -20.09 13.67 -3.66
C PHE A 807 -21.05 14.81 -4.01
N VAL A 808 -20.87 15.92 -3.32
CA VAL A 808 -21.48 17.22 -3.60
C VAL A 808 -20.52 18.33 -3.24
N ASN A 809 -20.27 19.22 -4.19
CA ASN A 809 -19.48 20.42 -4.03
C ASN A 809 -20.37 21.59 -4.40
N HIS A 810 -20.45 22.59 -3.52
CA HIS A 810 -21.26 23.78 -3.72
C HIS A 810 -20.44 25.00 -3.36
N SER A 811 -20.49 26.04 -4.19
CA SER A 811 -19.89 27.34 -3.89
C SER A 811 -20.83 28.46 -4.27
N ASP A 812 -20.96 29.44 -3.40
CA ASP A 812 -21.62 30.73 -3.61
C ASP A 812 -20.52 31.80 -3.51
N SER A 813 -20.32 32.52 -4.60
CA SER A 813 -19.29 33.55 -4.72
C SER A 813 -19.90 34.85 -5.22
N LYS A 814 -19.54 35.96 -4.59
CA LYS A 814 -19.94 37.29 -5.01
C LYS A 814 -18.70 38.13 -5.23
N TYR A 815 -18.66 38.82 -6.36
CA TYR A 815 -17.60 39.72 -6.74
C TYR A 815 -18.23 41.05 -7.14
N ASP A 816 -17.94 42.10 -6.37
CA ASP A 816 -18.36 43.46 -6.68
C ASP A 816 -17.13 44.27 -7.09
N LEU A 817 -17.22 44.99 -8.21
CA LEU A 817 -16.26 45.95 -8.72
C LEU A 817 -16.95 47.30 -8.88
N ASP A 818 -16.50 48.30 -8.13
CA ASP A 818 -17.03 49.67 -8.18
C ASP A 818 -15.94 50.67 -8.59
N ILE A 819 -16.26 51.48 -9.60
CA ILE A 819 -15.42 52.54 -10.16
C ILE A 819 -16.12 53.90 -9.94
N PRO A 820 -15.70 54.70 -8.94
CA PRO A 820 -16.33 55.96 -8.57
C PRO A 820 -16.31 57.02 -9.68
N SER A 821 -17.38 57.80 -9.80
CA SER A 821 -17.62 58.76 -10.89
C SER A 821 -16.73 60.02 -10.92
N ARG A 822 -15.75 60.15 -10.02
CA ARG A 822 -14.89 61.35 -9.91
C ARG A 822 -14.06 61.64 -11.18
N ALA A 823 -13.97 60.67 -12.07
CA ALA A 823 -13.14 60.72 -13.27
C ALA A 823 -13.77 61.39 -14.50
N PHE A 824 -15.11 61.51 -14.57
CA PHE A 824 -15.75 61.94 -15.83
C PHE A 824 -16.77 63.10 -15.69
N LEU A 825 -17.74 63.09 -14.75
CA LEU A 825 -18.72 64.18 -14.53
C LEU A 825 -19.43 64.05 -13.15
N PRO A 826 -19.60 65.12 -12.33
CA PRO A 826 -20.12 65.05 -10.94
C PRO A 826 -21.63 64.74 -10.79
N LEU A 827 -22.36 64.52 -11.88
CA LEU A 827 -23.80 64.26 -11.93
C LEU A 827 -24.15 62.88 -12.52
N VAL A 828 -23.14 62.03 -12.74
CA VAL A 828 -23.26 60.74 -13.43
C VAL A 828 -22.91 59.59 -12.47
N PRO A 829 -23.65 58.47 -12.46
CA PRO A 829 -23.29 57.28 -11.67
C PRO A 829 -21.93 56.70 -12.09
N GLY A 830 -21.19 56.08 -11.16
CA GLY A 830 -19.94 55.37 -11.45
C GLY A 830 -20.18 54.12 -12.33
N LEU A 831 -19.11 53.48 -12.80
CA LEU A 831 -19.23 52.15 -13.41
C LEU A 831 -19.30 51.13 -12.27
N TYR A 832 -20.33 50.29 -12.31
CA TYR A 832 -20.53 49.20 -11.36
C TYR A 832 -20.60 47.90 -12.16
N TYR A 833 -19.96 46.87 -11.61
CA TYR A 833 -20.02 45.50 -12.09
C TYR A 833 -20.15 44.57 -10.88
N GLY A 834 -21.26 43.86 -10.77
CA GLY A 834 -21.53 42.86 -9.74
C GLY A 834 -21.75 41.50 -10.36
N LEU A 835 -21.06 40.48 -9.86
CA LEU A 835 -21.19 39.10 -10.29
C LEU A 835 -21.52 38.21 -9.09
N ASP A 836 -22.69 37.59 -9.09
CA ASP A 836 -23.11 36.57 -8.13
C ASP A 836 -23.12 35.21 -8.85
N ASN A 837 -22.26 34.30 -8.41
CA ASN A 837 -22.05 33.00 -9.01
C ASN A 837 -22.27 31.91 -7.99
N LYS A 838 -23.24 31.04 -8.24
CA LYS A 838 -23.46 29.79 -7.53
C LYS A 838 -23.11 28.63 -8.44
N PHE A 839 -22.29 27.75 -7.91
CA PHE A 839 -21.85 26.56 -8.61
C PHE A 839 -22.12 25.34 -7.76
N THR A 840 -22.69 24.30 -8.36
CA THR A 840 -22.88 23.00 -7.72
C THR A 840 -22.38 21.92 -8.65
N ILE A 841 -21.55 21.01 -8.17
CA ILE A 841 -21.29 19.73 -8.82
C ILE A 841 -21.66 18.63 -7.83
N ALA A 842 -22.44 17.64 -8.28
CA ALA A 842 -22.70 16.44 -7.52
C ALA A 842 -22.55 15.21 -8.40
N GLY A 843 -22.32 14.06 -7.78
CA GLY A 843 -22.28 12.83 -8.53
C GLY A 843 -22.33 11.59 -7.68
N VAL A 844 -22.69 10.49 -8.33
CA VAL A 844 -22.62 9.13 -7.77
C VAL A 844 -21.90 8.23 -8.76
N GLY A 845 -20.99 7.43 -8.24
CA GLY A 845 -20.14 6.53 -9.01
C GLY A 845 -20.10 5.13 -8.40
N LEU A 846 -20.02 4.14 -9.28
CA LEU A 846 -19.93 2.73 -8.98
C LEU A 846 -18.77 2.11 -9.76
N SER A 847 -17.95 1.33 -9.09
CA SER A 847 -16.88 0.53 -9.72
C SER A 847 -17.10 -0.94 -9.40
N HIS A 848 -16.95 -1.81 -10.39
CA HIS A 848 -17.00 -3.26 -10.24
C HIS A 848 -15.75 -3.91 -10.82
N THR A 849 -15.12 -4.81 -10.06
CA THR A 849 -13.96 -5.59 -10.48
C THR A 849 -14.40 -6.99 -10.91
N PHE A 850 -14.25 -7.34 -12.19
CA PHE A 850 -14.60 -8.68 -12.69
C PHE A 850 -13.48 -9.71 -12.47
N GLY A 851 -12.24 -9.24 -12.31
CA GLY A 851 -11.04 -10.06 -12.09
C GLY A 851 -9.77 -9.23 -12.24
N TYR A 852 -8.63 -9.90 -12.33
CA TYR A 852 -7.34 -9.26 -12.53
C TYR A 852 -7.34 -8.31 -13.73
N ARG A 853 -7.02 -7.03 -13.50
CA ARG A 853 -6.98 -5.96 -14.51
C ARG A 853 -8.26 -5.90 -15.36
N ASN A 854 -9.42 -6.05 -14.75
CA ASN A 854 -10.72 -5.96 -15.44
C ASN A 854 -11.73 -5.22 -14.54
N VAL A 855 -11.91 -3.92 -14.81
CA VAL A 855 -12.69 -3.01 -13.95
C VAL A 855 -13.64 -2.18 -14.80
N LEU A 856 -14.92 -2.17 -14.42
CA LEU A 856 -15.95 -1.34 -15.02
C LEU A 856 -16.35 -0.23 -14.03
N ASN A 857 -16.26 1.00 -14.49
CA ASN A 857 -16.68 2.19 -13.78
C ASN A 857 -17.94 2.77 -14.42
N SER A 858 -18.87 3.24 -13.62
CA SER A 858 -20.03 3.98 -14.06
C SER A 858 -20.29 5.15 -13.13
N ALA A 859 -20.74 6.27 -13.67
CA ALA A 859 -21.05 7.45 -12.88
C ALA A 859 -22.21 8.23 -13.47
N PHE A 860 -22.91 8.95 -12.60
CA PHE A 860 -23.86 9.98 -12.95
C PHE A 860 -23.38 11.28 -12.33
N PHE A 861 -23.23 12.31 -13.16
CA PHE A 861 -22.77 13.63 -12.79
C PHE A 861 -23.88 14.65 -13.02
N TYR A 862 -23.98 15.58 -12.08
CA TYR A 862 -24.81 16.77 -12.15
C TYR A 862 -23.91 17.97 -11.94
N SER A 863 -24.02 18.99 -12.79
CA SER A 863 -23.50 20.31 -12.46
C SER A 863 -24.53 21.38 -12.72
N SER A 864 -24.48 22.47 -11.94
CA SER A 864 -25.31 23.63 -12.12
C SER A 864 -24.49 24.89 -11.88
N ILE A 865 -24.61 25.83 -12.81
CA ILE A 865 -24.10 27.19 -12.70
C ILE A 865 -25.31 28.11 -12.69
N ASP A 866 -25.42 28.95 -11.68
CA ASP A 866 -26.42 30.00 -11.56
C ASP A 866 -25.65 31.29 -11.36
N SER A 867 -25.61 32.12 -12.41
CA SER A 867 -24.82 33.34 -12.50
C SER A 867 -25.75 34.53 -12.70
N SER A 868 -25.51 35.61 -11.96
CA SER A 868 -26.19 36.87 -12.10
C SER A 868 -25.16 37.98 -12.21
N MET A 869 -25.11 38.63 -13.35
CA MET A 869 -24.21 39.73 -13.68
C MET A 869 -25.01 41.03 -13.81
N ASP A 870 -24.73 41.99 -12.94
CA ASP A 870 -25.29 43.35 -12.98
C ASP A 870 -24.19 44.33 -13.39
N GLN A 871 -24.42 45.11 -14.43
CA GLN A 871 -23.42 46.07 -14.90
C GLN A 871 -24.04 47.34 -15.47
N ASN A 872 -23.30 48.45 -15.34
CA ASN A 872 -23.63 49.70 -16.01
C ASN A 872 -23.09 49.69 -17.46
N ILE A 873 -23.97 49.90 -18.43
CA ILE A 873 -23.59 49.88 -19.86
C ILE A 873 -22.97 51.23 -20.24
N LEU A 874 -21.78 51.20 -20.83
CA LEU A 874 -21.11 52.37 -21.38
C LEU A 874 -21.60 52.62 -22.83
N VAL A 875 -22.29 53.74 -23.07
CA VAL A 875 -22.73 54.13 -24.42
C VAL A 875 -21.94 55.36 -24.91
N PRO A 876 -21.12 55.23 -25.98
CA PRO A 876 -20.45 56.38 -26.59
C PRO A 876 -21.47 57.36 -27.24
N PRO A 877 -21.29 58.70 -27.13
CA PRO A 877 -20.11 59.40 -26.63
C PRO A 877 -20.36 60.12 -25.29
N LEU A 878 -20.37 59.41 -24.15
CA LEU A 878 -20.12 59.94 -22.79
C LEU A 878 -21.34 60.17 -21.85
N ILE A 879 -22.12 59.14 -21.53
CA ILE A 879 -22.77 59.11 -20.20
C ILE A 879 -22.71 57.68 -19.60
N PRO A 880 -21.67 57.39 -18.78
CA PRO A 880 -21.62 56.19 -17.95
C PRO A 880 -22.86 56.04 -17.05
N GLY A 881 -23.32 54.82 -16.78
CA GLY A 881 -24.40 54.58 -15.79
C GLY A 881 -25.81 55.07 -16.17
N LEU A 882 -26.04 55.44 -17.44
CA LEU A 882 -27.38 55.79 -17.94
C LEU A 882 -28.24 54.53 -18.17
N PHE A 883 -27.61 53.48 -18.69
CA PHE A 883 -28.21 52.16 -18.86
C PHE A 883 -27.54 51.15 -17.92
N SER A 884 -28.29 50.17 -17.42
CA SER A 884 -27.74 49.00 -16.76
C SER A 884 -28.30 47.72 -17.39
N SER A 885 -27.52 46.65 -17.37
CA SER A 885 -27.98 45.32 -17.76
C SER A 885 -27.86 44.34 -16.60
N LEU A 886 -28.90 43.54 -16.41
CA LEU A 886 -28.88 42.37 -15.55
C LEU A 886 -28.95 41.13 -16.43
N ILE A 887 -27.88 40.36 -16.45
CA ILE A 887 -27.79 39.09 -17.18
C ILE A 887 -27.83 37.97 -16.15
N HIS A 888 -28.89 37.18 -16.17
CA HIS A 888 -29.01 35.98 -15.37
C HIS A 888 -28.80 34.77 -16.27
N THR A 889 -27.84 33.91 -15.97
CA THR A 889 -27.59 32.66 -16.70
C THR A 889 -27.67 31.48 -15.74
N LYS A 890 -28.59 30.57 -16.01
CA LYS A 890 -28.71 29.30 -15.30
C LYS A 890 -28.43 28.16 -16.27
N GLN A 891 -27.40 27.38 -15.98
CA GLN A 891 -27.05 26.18 -16.72
C GLN A 891 -27.15 24.95 -15.82
N GLU A 892 -27.81 23.90 -16.29
CA GLU A 892 -27.91 22.60 -15.61
C GLU A 892 -27.45 21.48 -16.55
N ASN A 893 -26.52 20.64 -16.07
CA ASN A 893 -25.92 19.56 -16.83
C ASN A 893 -26.19 18.23 -16.14
N TYR A 894 -26.63 17.22 -16.90
CA TYR A 894 -26.83 15.86 -16.43
C TYR A 894 -26.11 14.88 -17.35
N ILE A 895 -25.06 14.19 -16.84
CA ILE A 895 -24.23 13.30 -17.65
C ILE A 895 -24.13 11.93 -17.01
N GLY A 896 -24.50 10.89 -17.76
CA GLY A 896 -24.17 9.50 -17.44
C GLY A 896 -22.89 9.08 -18.14
N ALA A 897 -21.99 8.40 -17.45
CA ALA A 897 -20.71 7.91 -17.97
C ALA A 897 -20.52 6.43 -17.62
N ILE A 898 -20.01 5.65 -18.57
CA ILE A 898 -19.57 4.26 -18.37
C ILE A 898 -18.19 4.11 -19.00
N ASN A 899 -17.26 3.55 -18.25
CA ASN A 899 -15.88 3.29 -18.66
C ASN A 899 -15.51 1.84 -18.30
N HIS A 900 -14.80 1.15 -19.18
CA HIS A 900 -14.22 -0.16 -18.91
C HIS A 900 -12.71 -0.12 -19.15
N THR A 901 -11.96 -0.52 -18.13
CA THR A 901 -10.51 -0.70 -18.18
C THR A 901 -10.19 -2.20 -18.15
N TYR A 902 -9.53 -2.69 -19.19
CA TYR A 902 -9.22 -4.11 -19.38
C TYR A 902 -7.78 -4.33 -19.83
N GLY A 903 -6.99 -5.04 -19.02
CA GLY A 903 -5.59 -5.35 -19.25
C GLY A 903 -5.41 -6.80 -19.72
N VAL A 904 -4.63 -6.99 -20.78
CA VAL A 904 -4.21 -8.29 -21.30
C VAL A 904 -2.76 -8.17 -21.73
N ASP A 905 -1.89 -8.96 -21.11
CA ASP A 905 -0.45 -8.93 -21.32
C ASP A 905 0.08 -7.48 -21.22
N ASP A 906 0.78 -7.00 -22.25
CA ASP A 906 1.38 -5.66 -22.32
C ASP A 906 0.39 -4.57 -22.82
N LEU A 907 -0.90 -4.90 -22.96
CA LEU A 907 -1.94 -4.01 -23.49
C LEU A 907 -2.98 -3.68 -22.42
N THR A 908 -3.28 -2.39 -22.24
CA THR A 908 -4.40 -1.92 -21.44
C THR A 908 -5.38 -1.14 -22.30
N TRP A 909 -6.60 -1.65 -22.44
CA TRP A 909 -7.71 -1.01 -23.11
C TRP A 909 -8.51 -0.17 -22.13
N ARG A 910 -8.79 1.08 -22.48
CA ARG A 910 -9.71 1.99 -21.79
C ARG A 910 -10.73 2.48 -22.80
N TYR A 911 -11.99 2.14 -22.62
CA TYR A 911 -13.04 2.59 -23.53
C TYR A 911 -14.32 2.89 -22.78
N GLY A 912 -15.10 3.80 -23.33
CA GLY A 912 -16.30 4.26 -22.65
C GLY A 912 -17.21 5.12 -23.50
N VAL A 913 -18.36 5.39 -22.91
CA VAL A 913 -19.39 6.25 -23.46
C VAL A 913 -19.91 7.17 -22.36
N GLU A 914 -20.08 8.44 -22.72
CA GLU A 914 -20.72 9.45 -21.90
C GLU A 914 -21.86 10.07 -22.70
N GLY A 915 -22.95 10.42 -22.04
CA GLY A 915 -24.11 11.01 -22.68
C GLY A 915 -24.98 11.77 -21.70
N GLY A 916 -25.58 12.86 -22.16
CA GLY A 916 -26.30 13.76 -21.28
C GLY A 916 -27.01 14.90 -21.99
N TRP A 917 -27.53 15.81 -21.18
CA TRP A 917 -28.20 17.03 -21.59
C TRP A 917 -27.62 18.21 -20.82
N ILE A 918 -27.52 19.33 -21.51
CA ILE A 918 -27.07 20.63 -21.03
C ILE A 918 -28.21 21.59 -21.35
N ASP A 919 -28.88 22.08 -20.32
CA ASP A 919 -29.95 23.05 -20.45
C ASP A 919 -29.45 24.39 -19.94
N THR A 920 -29.46 25.40 -20.80
CA THR A 920 -29.05 26.77 -20.48
C THR A 920 -30.22 27.72 -20.66
N GLU A 921 -30.49 28.52 -19.64
CA GLU A 921 -31.48 29.59 -19.62
C GLU A 921 -30.75 30.90 -19.34
N THR A 922 -30.85 31.84 -20.27
CA THR A 922 -30.25 33.17 -20.13
C THR A 922 -31.32 34.22 -20.24
N THR A 923 -31.43 35.06 -19.21
CA THR A 923 -32.35 36.19 -19.15
C THR A 923 -31.53 37.47 -19.13
N THR A 924 -31.72 38.33 -20.13
CA THR A 924 -31.05 39.63 -20.24
C THR A 924 -32.06 40.75 -20.11
N GLY A 925 -32.03 41.45 -18.98
CA GLY A 925 -32.81 42.66 -18.72
C GLY A 925 -31.98 43.91 -18.95
N VAL A 926 -32.55 44.93 -19.59
CA VAL A 926 -31.90 46.25 -19.74
C VAL A 926 -32.77 47.31 -19.08
N SER A 927 -32.14 48.21 -18.32
CA SER A 927 -32.81 49.33 -17.64
C SER A 927 -32.15 50.67 -17.98
N LEU A 928 -32.90 51.76 -17.87
CA LEU A 928 -32.48 53.14 -18.06
C LEU A 928 -32.69 53.90 -16.74
N VAL A 929 -31.63 54.23 -16.02
CA VAL A 929 -31.70 54.88 -14.70
C VAL A 929 -32.71 54.16 -13.77
N GLY A 930 -32.64 52.83 -13.75
CA GLY A 930 -33.53 51.97 -12.96
C GLY A 930 -34.94 51.78 -13.55
N ILE A 931 -35.25 52.32 -14.73
CA ILE A 931 -36.50 52.08 -15.46
C ILE A 931 -36.29 50.92 -16.44
N PRO A 932 -36.92 49.74 -16.27
CA PRO A 932 -36.75 48.61 -17.18
C PRO A 932 -37.24 48.95 -18.60
N LEU A 933 -36.41 48.67 -19.61
CA LEU A 933 -36.69 48.91 -21.03
C LEU A 933 -37.15 47.64 -21.77
N GLY A 934 -36.81 46.46 -21.25
CA GLY A 934 -37.16 45.17 -21.84
C GLY A 934 -36.33 44.04 -21.25
N GLU A 935 -36.80 42.81 -21.46
CA GLU A 935 -36.19 41.57 -21.00
C GLU A 935 -36.23 40.57 -22.16
N ILE A 936 -35.11 39.91 -22.42
CA ILE A 936 -34.94 38.88 -23.44
C ILE A 936 -34.64 37.58 -22.69
N GLU A 937 -35.37 36.52 -23.00
CA GLU A 937 -35.21 35.21 -22.40
C GLU A 937 -34.87 34.20 -23.50
N GLU A 938 -33.76 33.51 -23.35
CA GLU A 938 -33.25 32.51 -24.28
C GLU A 938 -33.11 31.19 -23.55
N HIS A 939 -33.64 30.12 -24.14
CA HIS A 939 -33.50 28.76 -23.63
C HIS A 939 -32.85 27.89 -24.70
N THR A 940 -31.75 27.26 -24.35
CA THR A 940 -30.99 26.39 -25.25
C THR A 940 -30.81 25.02 -24.61
N GLY A 941 -31.40 24.01 -25.22
CA GLY A 941 -31.20 22.61 -24.84
C GLY A 941 -30.19 21.94 -25.77
N THR A 942 -29.09 21.43 -25.22
CA THR A 942 -28.01 20.77 -25.96
C THR A 942 -27.81 19.35 -25.46
N ARG A 943 -27.86 18.38 -26.38
CA ARG A 943 -27.49 16.98 -26.10
C ARG A 943 -25.99 16.82 -26.21
N TYR A 944 -25.37 16.23 -25.21
CA TYR A 944 -23.95 15.89 -25.19
C TYR A 944 -23.77 14.38 -25.36
N GLY A 945 -22.74 14.00 -26.12
CA GLY A 945 -22.22 12.65 -26.06
C GLY A 945 -20.74 12.55 -26.40
N LYS A 946 -20.08 11.58 -25.79
CA LYS A 946 -18.66 11.26 -26.01
C LYS A 946 -18.49 9.75 -26.06
N VAL A 947 -17.78 9.27 -27.06
CA VAL A 947 -17.35 7.86 -27.16
C VAL A 947 -15.84 7.84 -27.33
N TYR A 948 -15.16 6.97 -26.61
CA TYR A 948 -13.71 6.89 -26.72
C TYR A 948 -13.19 5.46 -26.61
N ILE A 949 -12.06 5.25 -27.28
CA ILE A 949 -11.21 4.08 -27.13
C ILE A 949 -9.78 4.55 -26.99
N ASP A 950 -9.09 3.99 -26.02
CA ASP A 950 -7.73 4.31 -25.67
C ASP A 950 -6.96 3.03 -25.35
N LEU A 951 -5.75 2.92 -25.88
CA LEU A 951 -4.90 1.75 -25.76
C LEU A 951 -3.52 2.18 -25.25
N LEU A 952 -3.19 1.81 -24.03
CA LEU A 952 -1.84 1.89 -23.48
C LEU A 952 -1.10 0.58 -23.76
N HIS A 953 0.06 0.68 -24.41
CA HIS A 953 0.90 -0.43 -24.83
C HIS A 953 2.29 -0.33 -24.20
N GLU A 954 2.59 -1.25 -23.29
CA GLU A 954 3.88 -1.35 -22.60
C GLU A 954 4.85 -2.24 -23.40
N ILE A 955 5.35 -1.71 -24.51
CA ILE A 955 6.18 -2.46 -25.49
C ILE A 955 7.42 -3.09 -24.81
N THR A 956 8.06 -2.33 -23.92
CA THR A 956 9.12 -2.81 -23.02
C THR A 956 9.01 -2.07 -21.68
N PRO A 957 9.71 -2.49 -20.62
CA PRO A 957 9.76 -1.72 -19.37
C PRO A 957 10.21 -0.26 -19.52
N ASP A 958 10.94 0.04 -20.60
CA ASP A 958 11.51 1.35 -20.91
C ASP A 958 10.80 2.05 -22.10
N LEU A 959 9.79 1.45 -22.72
CA LEU A 959 9.10 2.03 -23.88
C LEU A 959 7.60 1.77 -23.81
N LYS A 960 6.83 2.85 -23.70
CA LYS A 960 5.38 2.85 -23.72
C LYS A 960 4.86 3.66 -24.90
N ALA A 961 3.74 3.23 -25.46
CA ALA A 961 2.98 3.99 -26.44
C ALA A 961 1.50 4.02 -26.05
N GLU A 962 0.81 5.10 -26.36
CA GLU A 962 -0.62 5.24 -26.08
C GLU A 962 -1.34 5.78 -27.31
N TYR A 963 -2.50 5.20 -27.61
CA TYR A 963 -3.29 5.50 -28.80
C TYR A 963 -4.73 5.72 -28.40
N GLY A 964 -5.22 6.95 -28.53
CA GLY A 964 -6.56 7.36 -28.16
C GLY A 964 -7.35 7.88 -29.36
N LEU A 965 -8.63 7.56 -29.41
CA LEU A 965 -9.57 8.15 -30.36
C LEU A 965 -10.87 8.50 -29.64
N PHE A 966 -11.18 9.79 -29.62
CA PHE A 966 -12.35 10.34 -28.94
C PHE A 966 -13.28 10.94 -29.98
N GLY A 967 -14.57 10.62 -29.89
CA GLY A 967 -15.63 11.20 -30.70
C GLY A 967 -16.58 11.95 -29.79
N THR A 968 -16.64 13.27 -29.92
CA THR A 968 -17.48 14.15 -29.10
C THR A 968 -18.53 14.81 -29.99
N PHE A 969 -19.78 14.87 -29.53
CA PHE A 969 -20.84 15.56 -30.24
C PHE A 969 -21.73 16.38 -29.30
N TYR A 970 -22.15 17.55 -29.78
CA TYR A 970 -23.13 18.43 -29.15
C TYR A 970 -24.24 18.70 -30.17
N GLN A 971 -25.50 18.49 -29.78
CA GLN A 971 -26.65 18.65 -30.67
C GLN A 971 -27.80 19.39 -29.97
N GLY A 972 -28.14 20.58 -30.46
CA GLY A 972 -29.22 21.46 -30.01
C GLY A 972 -29.75 22.32 -31.15
N ASP A 973 -30.66 23.26 -30.86
CA ASP A 973 -31.30 24.10 -31.89
C ASP A 973 -30.32 25.06 -32.58
N GLU A 974 -29.29 25.51 -31.85
CA GLU A 974 -28.23 26.42 -32.35
C GLU A 974 -26.83 25.79 -32.38
N VAL A 975 -26.69 24.54 -31.93
CA VAL A 975 -25.39 23.85 -31.79
C VAL A 975 -25.42 22.49 -32.50
N ASP A 976 -24.60 22.31 -33.53
CA ASP A 976 -24.34 21.00 -34.17
C ASP A 976 -22.83 20.80 -34.32
N ILE A 977 -22.23 20.20 -33.31
CA ILE A 977 -20.80 19.93 -33.26
C ILE A 977 -20.59 18.44 -33.32
N GLN A 978 -19.76 17.98 -34.26
CA GLN A 978 -19.28 16.60 -34.32
C GLN A 978 -17.78 16.64 -34.51
N ARG A 979 -17.06 16.03 -33.57
CA ARG A 979 -15.61 16.17 -33.49
C ARG A 979 -14.93 14.85 -33.27
N LEU A 980 -13.90 14.61 -34.07
CA LEU A 980 -12.95 13.55 -33.85
C LEU A 980 -11.69 14.14 -33.24
N GLU A 981 -11.27 13.57 -32.11
CA GLU A 981 -10.22 14.05 -31.23
C GLU A 981 -9.18 12.92 -31.06
N PRO A 982 -8.31 12.70 -32.06
CA PRO A 982 -7.25 11.71 -31.97
C PRO A 982 -6.19 12.12 -30.95
N ARG A 983 -5.61 11.13 -30.28
CA ARG A 983 -4.48 11.29 -29.37
C ARG A 983 -3.46 10.18 -29.62
N ILE A 984 -2.18 10.51 -29.61
CA ILE A 984 -1.11 9.53 -29.74
C ILE A 984 0.09 10.00 -28.94
N GLY A 985 0.74 9.08 -28.23
CA GLY A 985 1.89 9.38 -27.41
C GLY A 985 2.89 8.24 -27.37
N VAL A 986 4.16 8.60 -27.15
CA VAL A 986 5.24 7.67 -26.88
C VAL A 986 6.06 8.18 -25.71
N ALA A 987 6.46 7.27 -24.84
CA ALA A 987 7.31 7.55 -23.70
C ALA A 987 8.44 6.52 -23.65
N TRP A 988 9.67 7.01 -23.62
CA TRP A 988 10.88 6.20 -23.73
C TRP A 988 11.88 6.58 -22.65
N SER A 989 12.41 5.58 -21.95
CA SER A 989 13.49 5.68 -20.96
C SER A 989 14.81 5.28 -21.63
N PRO A 990 15.60 6.25 -22.16
CA PRO A 990 16.87 5.95 -22.83
C PRO A 990 17.98 5.50 -21.87
N ALA A 991 17.86 5.88 -20.60
CA ALA A 991 18.79 5.60 -19.52
C ALA A 991 18.04 5.69 -18.19
N GLU A 992 18.56 5.01 -17.16
CA GLU A 992 17.98 5.10 -15.81
C GLU A 992 17.92 6.55 -15.33
N GLY A 993 16.76 6.99 -14.83
CA GLY A 993 16.56 8.36 -14.38
C GLY A 993 16.11 9.33 -15.49
N HIS A 994 16.02 8.88 -16.74
CA HIS A 994 15.66 9.74 -17.87
C HIS A 994 14.37 9.24 -18.53
N TRP A 995 13.46 10.16 -18.86
CA TRP A 995 12.25 9.86 -19.63
C TRP A 995 12.04 10.92 -20.70
N LEU A 996 12.00 10.49 -21.96
CA LEU A 996 11.61 11.29 -23.11
C LEU A 996 10.19 10.93 -23.51
N ARG A 997 9.32 11.93 -23.56
CA ARG A 997 7.90 11.78 -23.88
C ARG A 997 7.54 12.70 -25.02
N ALA A 998 6.75 12.22 -25.95
CA ALA A 998 6.23 13.03 -27.04
C ALA A 998 4.79 12.61 -27.32
N GLY A 999 3.94 13.57 -27.66
CA GLY A 999 2.55 13.29 -27.95
C GLY A 999 1.88 14.34 -28.82
N TYR A 1000 0.80 13.93 -29.45
CA TYR A 1000 -0.16 14.78 -30.12
C TYR A 1000 -1.54 14.54 -29.51
N LEU A 1001 -2.25 15.60 -29.17
CA LEU A 1001 -3.61 15.53 -28.65
C LEU A 1001 -4.46 16.61 -29.31
N ARG A 1002 -5.61 16.21 -29.85
CA ARG A 1002 -6.71 17.15 -30.10
C ARG A 1002 -7.69 17.14 -28.93
N GLN A 1003 -8.07 18.31 -28.44
CA GLN A 1003 -8.99 18.42 -27.31
C GLN A 1003 -9.88 19.66 -27.39
N GLY A 1004 -11.17 19.47 -27.14
CA GLY A 1004 -12.15 20.52 -26.95
C GLY A 1004 -12.30 21.05 -25.54
N THR A 1005 -13.33 21.88 -25.35
CA THR A 1005 -13.81 22.21 -24.01
C THR A 1005 -14.24 20.94 -23.27
N ASN A 1006 -13.83 20.81 -22.01
CA ASN A 1006 -14.18 19.69 -21.15
C ASN A 1006 -15.53 19.89 -20.43
N GLY A 1007 -16.23 21.01 -20.67
CA GLY A 1007 -17.45 21.36 -19.96
C GLY A 1007 -17.21 21.57 -18.45
N THR A 1008 -18.29 21.66 -17.68
CA THR A 1008 -18.25 21.95 -16.23
C THR A 1008 -18.49 20.70 -15.36
N THR A 1009 -18.70 19.56 -16.00
CA THR A 1009 -18.95 18.25 -15.40
C THR A 1009 -17.71 17.34 -15.49
N PRO A 1010 -17.43 16.50 -14.48
CA PRO A 1010 -16.36 15.51 -14.54
C PRO A 1010 -16.56 14.48 -15.66
N THR A 1011 -15.45 13.85 -16.07
CA THR A 1011 -15.43 12.78 -17.09
C THR A 1011 -14.73 11.52 -16.57
N LEU A 1012 -15.16 10.34 -17.04
CA LEU A 1012 -14.45 9.07 -16.81
C LEU A 1012 -13.47 8.76 -17.96
N ALA A 1013 -13.37 9.64 -18.94
CA ALA A 1013 -12.45 9.49 -20.06
C ALA A 1013 -11.00 9.80 -19.61
N PRO A 1014 -9.98 9.17 -20.24
CA PRO A 1014 -8.58 9.53 -19.99
C PRO A 1014 -8.32 11.02 -20.28
N VAL A 1015 -7.62 11.70 -19.37
CA VAL A 1015 -7.41 13.16 -19.42
C VAL A 1015 -6.03 13.59 -19.96
N GLY A 1016 -5.17 12.64 -20.34
CA GLY A 1016 -3.84 12.90 -20.89
C GLY A 1016 -3.39 11.75 -21.79
N ILE A 1017 -2.14 11.82 -22.28
CA ILE A 1017 -1.51 10.77 -23.11
C ILE A 1017 -0.08 10.52 -22.61
N VAL A 1018 0.30 9.28 -22.31
CA VAL A 1018 1.62 8.87 -21.78
C VAL A 1018 2.16 9.78 -20.66
N GLY A 1019 1.27 10.25 -19.79
CA GLY A 1019 1.60 11.26 -18.79
C GLY A 1019 2.03 12.59 -19.42
N LEU A 1020 1.29 13.10 -20.39
CA LEU A 1020 1.38 14.46 -20.93
C LEU A 1020 -0.01 15.10 -20.86
N GLN A 1021 -0.05 16.36 -20.46
CA GLN A 1021 -1.25 17.19 -20.44
C GLN A 1021 -0.94 18.53 -21.13
N PRO A 1022 -1.87 19.06 -21.96
CA PRO A 1022 -1.67 20.32 -22.66
C PRO A 1022 -1.74 21.51 -21.69
N ASN A 1023 -1.09 22.63 -22.03
CA ASN A 1023 -1.36 23.89 -21.34
C ASN A 1023 -2.81 24.32 -21.61
N THR A 1024 -3.41 25.01 -20.64
CA THR A 1024 -4.83 25.39 -20.68
C THR A 1024 -5.02 26.77 -21.30
N PHE A 1025 -5.91 26.87 -22.28
CA PHE A 1025 -6.43 28.11 -22.85
C PHE A 1025 -7.95 28.08 -22.83
N GLY A 1026 -8.60 29.26 -22.79
CA GLY A 1026 -10.04 29.37 -22.94
C GLY A 1026 -10.45 29.04 -24.38
N ILE A 1027 -11.37 28.10 -24.56
CA ILE A 1027 -11.81 27.65 -25.89
C ILE A 1027 -13.33 27.55 -25.84
N ASP A 1028 -13.98 28.14 -26.84
CA ASP A 1028 -15.42 28.09 -27.02
C ASP A 1028 -15.93 26.63 -27.15
N LEU A 1029 -17.24 26.41 -26.93
CA LEU A 1029 -17.87 25.10 -27.07
C LEU A 1029 -17.59 24.44 -28.44
N SER A 1030 -17.60 25.23 -29.51
CA SER A 1030 -17.34 24.79 -30.88
C SER A 1030 -15.84 24.61 -31.20
N GLY A 1031 -14.97 25.24 -30.42
CA GLY A 1031 -13.53 25.28 -30.59
C GLY A 1031 -12.77 24.05 -30.12
N TYR A 1032 -11.50 23.93 -30.51
CA TYR A 1032 -10.58 22.89 -30.07
C TYR A 1032 -9.11 23.34 -30.16
N ALA A 1033 -8.24 22.66 -29.40
CA ALA A 1033 -6.80 22.79 -29.49
C ALA A 1033 -6.17 21.54 -30.11
N ASP A 1034 -5.24 21.74 -31.04
CA ASP A 1034 -4.30 20.73 -31.52
C ASP A 1034 -2.94 20.96 -30.85
N THR A 1035 -2.56 20.08 -29.93
CA THR A 1035 -1.32 20.20 -29.15
C THR A 1035 -0.30 19.16 -29.58
N PHE A 1036 0.89 19.59 -29.98
CA PHE A 1036 2.09 18.77 -30.04
C PHE A 1036 2.96 19.07 -28.83
N THR A 1037 3.34 18.06 -28.08
CA THR A 1037 4.12 18.22 -26.84
C THR A 1037 5.30 17.26 -26.82
N VAL A 1038 6.44 17.74 -26.34
CA VAL A 1038 7.64 16.95 -26.07
C VAL A 1038 8.15 17.33 -24.69
N ARG A 1039 8.40 16.34 -23.85
CA ARG A 1039 8.97 16.53 -22.52
C ARG A 1039 10.16 15.60 -22.29
N TRP A 1040 11.24 16.12 -21.74
CA TRP A 1040 12.39 15.36 -21.28
C TRP A 1040 12.65 15.61 -19.80
N ASP A 1041 12.47 14.57 -18.99
CA ASP A 1041 12.82 14.56 -17.58
C ASP A 1041 14.14 13.81 -17.39
N ALA A 1042 15.04 14.35 -16.56
CA ALA A 1042 16.37 13.80 -16.33
C ALA A 1042 16.80 13.98 -14.87
N GLU A 1043 16.95 12.87 -14.16
CA GLU A 1043 17.61 12.77 -12.87
C GLU A 1043 19.10 12.50 -13.09
N TRP A 1044 19.95 13.50 -12.83
CA TRP A 1044 21.39 13.41 -13.10
C TRP A 1044 22.16 12.74 -11.95
N ASN A 1045 21.68 12.92 -10.72
CA ASN A 1045 22.23 12.37 -9.49
C ASN A 1045 21.25 12.59 -8.33
N ASP A 1046 21.63 12.17 -7.12
CA ASP A 1046 20.81 12.28 -5.90
C ASP A 1046 20.42 13.71 -5.48
N TRP A 1047 20.98 14.76 -6.11
CA TRP A 1047 20.76 16.16 -5.75
C TRP A 1047 20.29 17.06 -6.91
N LEU A 1048 20.30 16.60 -8.16
CA LEU A 1048 19.95 17.41 -9.34
C LEU A 1048 18.99 16.67 -10.28
N PHE A 1049 17.85 17.31 -10.52
CA PHE A 1049 16.87 16.91 -11.52
C PHE A 1049 16.57 18.08 -12.47
N THR A 1050 16.34 17.78 -13.74
CA THR A 1050 15.93 18.78 -14.74
C THR A 1050 14.77 18.28 -15.58
N ALA A 1051 13.88 19.18 -15.98
CA ALA A 1051 12.82 18.91 -16.95
C ALA A 1051 12.80 19.96 -18.05
N VAL A 1052 12.60 19.53 -19.30
CA VAL A 1052 12.38 20.40 -20.45
C VAL A 1052 11.03 20.04 -21.04
N ASP A 1053 10.12 21.00 -21.18
CA ASP A 1053 8.78 20.82 -21.75
C ASP A 1053 8.59 21.80 -22.89
N VAL A 1054 8.21 21.31 -24.07
CA VAL A 1054 7.96 22.10 -25.26
C VAL A 1054 6.59 21.74 -25.79
N GLN A 1055 5.73 22.75 -25.96
CA GLN A 1055 4.39 22.59 -26.52
C GLN A 1055 4.16 23.57 -27.67
N HIS A 1056 3.58 23.07 -28.75
CA HIS A 1056 3.04 23.83 -29.86
C HIS A 1056 1.53 23.59 -29.90
N GLN A 1057 0.73 24.65 -29.82
CA GLN A 1057 -0.73 24.58 -29.77
C GLN A 1057 -1.33 25.43 -30.89
N GLU A 1058 -2.09 24.79 -31.79
CA GLU A 1058 -3.01 25.50 -32.67
C GLU A 1058 -4.39 25.56 -32.00
N LEU A 1059 -4.87 26.77 -31.75
CA LEU A 1059 -6.11 27.05 -31.03
C LEU A 1059 -7.20 27.47 -32.02
N ARG A 1060 -8.40 26.92 -31.89
CA ARG A 1060 -9.58 27.24 -32.70
C ARG A 1060 -10.70 27.74 -31.80
N GLU A 1061 -11.31 28.86 -32.19
CA GLU A 1061 -12.30 29.58 -31.37
C GLU A 1061 -11.77 29.83 -29.94
N LEU A 1062 -10.60 30.47 -29.88
CA LEU A 1062 -9.93 30.87 -28.64
C LEU A 1062 -10.70 32.05 -28.05
N SER A 1063 -10.89 32.02 -26.74
CA SER A 1063 -11.46 33.11 -25.96
C SER A 1063 -10.57 33.36 -24.75
N ILE A 1064 -10.12 34.60 -24.58
CA ILE A 1064 -9.33 35.06 -23.44
C ILE A 1064 -10.12 36.15 -22.72
N ASP A 1065 -10.58 35.85 -21.51
CA ASP A 1065 -11.36 36.80 -20.72
C ASP A 1065 -10.53 38.03 -20.30
N ASN A 1066 -11.06 39.24 -20.51
CA ASN A 1066 -10.53 40.47 -19.92
C ASN A 1066 -11.50 41.00 -18.87
N ILE A 1067 -11.19 40.70 -17.60
CA ILE A 1067 -12.03 41.00 -16.44
C ILE A 1067 -12.19 42.53 -16.20
N ILE A 1068 -11.32 43.36 -16.79
CA ILE A 1068 -11.36 44.82 -16.65
C ILE A 1068 -12.23 45.48 -17.71
N ALA A 1069 -12.00 45.12 -18.97
CA ALA A 1069 -12.74 45.67 -20.08
C ALA A 1069 -14.19 45.17 -20.12
N LEU A 1070 -14.48 44.09 -19.38
CA LEU A 1070 -15.74 43.35 -19.45
C LEU A 1070 -16.01 42.84 -20.87
N GLU A 1071 -14.93 42.59 -21.61
CA GLU A 1071 -14.89 42.07 -22.97
C GLU A 1071 -13.96 40.85 -23.00
N SER A 1072 -14.18 39.92 -23.92
CA SER A 1072 -13.25 38.82 -24.20
C SER A 1072 -12.46 39.12 -25.46
N PHE A 1073 -11.18 38.74 -25.47
CA PHE A 1073 -10.45 38.61 -26.73
C PHE A 1073 -10.82 37.27 -27.36
N ASP A 1074 -11.60 37.33 -28.43
CA ASP A 1074 -12.05 36.16 -29.17
C ASP A 1074 -11.40 36.12 -30.55
N THR A 1075 -10.83 34.97 -30.92
CA THR A 1075 -10.26 34.74 -32.26
C THR A 1075 -10.57 33.34 -32.76
N ARG A 1076 -10.92 33.22 -34.04
CA ARG A 1076 -11.25 31.92 -34.66
C ARG A 1076 -10.02 31.02 -34.80
N LYS A 1077 -8.81 31.60 -34.84
CA LYS A 1077 -7.58 30.85 -35.02
C LYS A 1077 -6.38 31.55 -34.37
N ALA A 1078 -5.67 30.85 -33.50
CA ALA A 1078 -4.42 31.32 -32.93
C ALA A 1078 -3.35 30.22 -32.84
N ARG A 1079 -2.09 30.62 -32.63
CA ARG A 1079 -0.96 29.74 -32.31
C ARG A 1079 -0.36 30.16 -30.98
N ALA A 1080 0.00 29.19 -30.14
CA ALA A 1080 0.85 29.40 -28.97
C ALA A 1080 1.95 28.33 -28.91
N ASP A 1081 3.19 28.77 -28.87
CA ASP A 1081 4.39 27.97 -28.68
C ASP A 1081 4.99 28.29 -27.31
N ARG A 1082 5.26 27.26 -26.50
CA ARG A 1082 5.85 27.43 -25.17
C ARG A 1082 6.94 26.41 -24.92
N ALA A 1083 8.10 26.86 -24.50
CA ALA A 1083 9.20 26.03 -24.04
C ALA A 1083 9.60 26.40 -22.61
N SER A 1084 9.55 25.45 -21.68
CA SER A 1084 9.99 25.65 -20.30
C SER A 1084 11.12 24.71 -19.91
N PHE A 1085 12.06 25.25 -19.14
CA PHE A 1085 13.18 24.56 -18.51
C PHE A 1085 13.05 24.67 -16.99
N THR A 1086 13.03 23.53 -16.30
CA THR A 1086 12.98 23.44 -14.84
C THR A 1086 14.21 22.71 -14.31
N ALA A 1087 14.79 23.21 -13.23
CA ALA A 1087 15.84 22.57 -12.46
C ALA A 1087 15.44 22.50 -10.98
N ASN A 1088 15.45 21.28 -10.43
CA ASN A 1088 15.21 20.99 -9.02
C ASN A 1088 16.52 20.52 -8.38
N ILE A 1089 16.93 21.19 -7.32
CA ILE A 1089 18.22 20.98 -6.66
C ILE A 1089 17.98 20.71 -5.17
N ALA A 1090 18.33 19.52 -4.70
CA ALA A 1090 18.33 19.19 -3.27
C ALA A 1090 19.67 19.62 -2.66
N LEU A 1091 19.67 20.72 -1.91
CA LEU A 1091 20.88 21.29 -1.30
C LEU A 1091 21.27 20.57 0.01
N GLY A 1092 20.36 19.74 0.54
CA GLY A 1092 20.52 19.03 1.82
C GLY A 1092 20.25 19.93 3.03
N TYR A 1093 20.27 19.33 4.22
CA TYR A 1093 19.89 19.98 5.48
C TYR A 1093 18.49 20.61 5.43
N GLY A 1094 17.59 19.96 4.69
CA GLY A 1094 16.22 20.42 4.51
C GLY A 1094 16.00 21.50 3.44
N PHE A 1095 17.04 21.93 2.71
CA PHE A 1095 16.91 22.92 1.64
C PHE A 1095 16.69 22.29 0.26
N GLY A 1096 15.66 22.77 -0.44
CA GLY A 1096 15.39 22.50 -1.85
C GLY A 1096 15.29 23.80 -2.64
N LEU A 1097 15.89 23.84 -3.83
CA LEU A 1097 15.84 24.96 -4.75
C LEU A 1097 15.19 24.51 -6.06
N ALA A 1098 14.06 25.12 -6.42
CA ALA A 1098 13.40 24.93 -7.70
C ALA A 1098 13.56 26.20 -8.54
N ALA A 1099 13.96 26.05 -9.80
CA ALA A 1099 14.07 27.13 -10.75
C ALA A 1099 13.42 26.75 -12.06
N THR A 1100 12.44 27.53 -12.52
CA THR A 1100 11.76 27.34 -13.80
C THR A 1100 11.87 28.60 -14.64
N TYR A 1101 12.13 28.44 -15.92
CA TYR A 1101 12.12 29.52 -16.91
C TYR A 1101 11.32 29.07 -18.13
N ALA A 1102 10.40 29.89 -18.60
CA ALA A 1102 9.58 29.62 -19.77
C ALA A 1102 9.68 30.75 -20.81
N LEU A 1103 9.76 30.33 -22.06
CA LEU A 1103 9.71 31.14 -23.26
C LEU A 1103 8.41 30.85 -23.98
N SER A 1104 7.66 31.90 -24.30
CA SER A 1104 6.42 31.78 -25.05
C SER A 1104 6.47 32.65 -26.30
N ASP A 1105 5.88 32.16 -27.38
CA ASP A 1105 5.62 32.89 -28.62
C ASP A 1105 4.17 32.62 -29.01
N SER A 1106 3.46 33.63 -29.47
CA SER A 1106 2.08 33.44 -29.91
C SER A 1106 1.71 34.38 -31.03
N GLU A 1107 0.67 34.01 -31.76
CA GLU A 1107 0.23 34.78 -32.91
C GLU A 1107 -1.27 34.55 -33.13
N ASP A 1108 -2.03 35.65 -33.22
CA ASP A 1108 -3.38 35.63 -33.74
C ASP A 1108 -3.34 35.40 -35.26
N ASN A 1109 -3.92 34.29 -35.68
CA ASN A 1109 -3.91 33.81 -37.05
C ASN A 1109 -5.29 33.95 -37.71
N ASP A 1110 -6.22 34.73 -37.14
CA ASP A 1110 -7.51 35.02 -37.74
C ASP A 1110 -7.48 36.32 -38.57
N PRO A 1111 -7.56 36.26 -39.92
CA PRO A 1111 -7.55 37.46 -40.76
C PRO A 1111 -8.75 38.39 -40.59
N SER A 1112 -9.80 37.97 -39.87
CA SER A 1112 -10.92 38.85 -39.51
C SER A 1112 -10.81 39.45 -38.11
N SER A 1113 -9.81 39.05 -37.33
CA SER A 1113 -9.54 39.68 -36.04
C SER A 1113 -8.78 40.98 -36.26
N ASP A 1114 -9.10 42.00 -35.46
CA ASP A 1114 -8.38 43.26 -35.46
C ASP A 1114 -6.92 43.09 -34.97
N GLY A 1115 -6.64 42.01 -34.22
CA GLY A 1115 -5.30 41.60 -33.78
C GLY A 1115 -4.52 40.71 -34.75
N TYR A 1116 -4.97 40.55 -36.01
CA TYR A 1116 -4.34 39.63 -36.96
C TYR A 1116 -2.82 39.85 -37.12
N GLY A 1117 -2.03 38.82 -36.84
CA GLY A 1117 -0.56 38.83 -36.90
C GLY A 1117 0.13 39.43 -35.68
N GLN A 1118 -0.62 39.82 -34.64
CA GLN A 1118 -0.08 40.27 -33.36
C GLN A 1118 0.02 39.11 -32.34
N GLU A 1119 0.80 39.31 -31.28
CA GLU A 1119 0.91 38.36 -30.17
C GLU A 1119 -0.42 38.30 -29.37
N LEU A 1120 -0.73 37.15 -28.75
CA LEU A 1120 -1.93 37.01 -27.94
C LEU A 1120 -1.84 37.86 -26.66
N PRO A 1121 -2.95 38.51 -26.25
CA PRO A 1121 -2.94 39.34 -25.04
C PRO A 1121 -2.67 38.50 -23.79
N PHE A 1122 -2.01 39.12 -22.82
CA PHE A 1122 -1.64 38.58 -21.51
C PHE A 1122 -0.69 37.39 -21.50
N LEU A 1123 -0.18 36.92 -22.65
CA LEU A 1123 0.82 35.86 -22.70
C LEU A 1123 2.23 36.47 -22.65
N PRO A 1124 2.97 36.35 -21.52
CA PRO A 1124 4.30 36.90 -21.44
C PRO A 1124 5.30 36.09 -22.27
N LYS A 1125 6.17 36.81 -23.01
CA LYS A 1125 7.23 36.21 -23.83
C LYS A 1125 8.25 35.46 -22.97
N HIS A 1126 8.53 35.99 -21.79
CA HIS A 1126 9.44 35.42 -20.80
C HIS A 1126 8.71 35.29 -19.47
N SER A 1127 8.85 34.16 -18.79
CA SER A 1127 8.39 34.03 -17.41
C SER A 1127 9.31 33.11 -16.64
N GLY A 1128 9.36 33.26 -15.32
CA GLY A 1128 10.22 32.43 -14.50
C GLY A 1128 9.85 32.43 -13.03
N GLN A 1129 10.39 31.45 -12.32
CA GLN A 1129 10.29 31.36 -10.87
C GLN A 1129 11.58 30.75 -10.32
N ILE A 1130 12.07 31.31 -9.22
CA ILE A 1130 13.11 30.69 -8.39
C ILE A 1130 12.54 30.59 -6.98
N ALA A 1131 12.35 29.38 -6.48
CA ALA A 1131 11.81 29.09 -5.17
C ALA A 1131 12.81 28.31 -4.31
N LEU A 1132 13.10 28.84 -3.13
CA LEU A 1132 13.89 28.18 -2.09
C LEU A 1132 12.95 27.73 -0.98
N THR A 1133 12.86 26.42 -0.77
CA THR A 1133 12.09 25.82 0.32
C THR A 1133 13.04 25.23 1.35
N TRP A 1134 12.76 25.50 2.63
CA TRP A 1134 13.45 24.92 3.77
C TRP A 1134 12.45 24.17 4.64
N VAL A 1135 12.77 22.93 4.98
CA VAL A 1135 11.98 22.06 5.84
C VAL A 1135 12.85 21.58 7.01
N ASN A 1136 12.30 21.57 8.22
CA ASN A 1136 13.01 21.11 9.40
C ASN A 1136 12.13 20.26 10.32
N GLU A 1137 12.78 19.31 11.01
CA GLU A 1137 12.18 18.35 11.97
C GLU A 1137 11.49 19.01 13.19
N ALA A 1138 11.60 20.33 13.37
CA ALA A 1138 10.74 21.09 14.28
C ALA A 1138 9.33 21.35 13.71
N ASN A 1139 8.92 20.60 12.67
CA ASN A 1139 7.69 20.77 11.90
C ASN A 1139 7.54 22.19 11.31
N VAL A 1140 8.63 22.74 10.78
CA VAL A 1140 8.66 24.05 10.12
C VAL A 1140 8.90 23.85 8.62
N LYS A 1141 8.09 24.49 7.79
CA LYS A 1141 8.31 24.61 6.34
C LYS A 1141 8.26 26.09 5.96
N ALA A 1142 9.33 26.60 5.39
CA ALA A 1142 9.40 27.97 4.87
C ALA A 1142 9.72 27.93 3.38
N THR A 1143 9.08 28.77 2.57
CA THR A 1143 9.36 28.93 1.15
C THR A 1143 9.50 30.40 0.83
N LEU A 1144 10.50 30.76 0.03
CA LEU A 1144 10.69 32.08 -0.55
C LEU A 1144 10.77 31.92 -2.07
N ALA A 1145 9.87 32.56 -2.81
CA ALA A 1145 9.76 32.44 -4.26
C ALA A 1145 9.87 33.82 -4.92
N ALA A 1146 10.83 33.98 -5.82
CA ALA A 1146 10.91 35.13 -6.72
C ALA A 1146 10.26 34.74 -8.04
N ASN A 1147 9.19 35.43 -8.44
CA ASN A 1147 8.46 35.21 -9.67
C ASN A 1147 8.76 36.35 -10.64
N TYR A 1148 8.98 36.01 -11.91
CA TYR A 1148 9.19 36.96 -13.00
C TYR A 1148 8.12 36.78 -14.06
N VAL A 1149 7.51 37.89 -14.47
CA VAL A 1149 6.60 37.97 -15.60
C VAL A 1149 7.15 39.04 -16.54
N GLY A 1150 7.46 38.63 -17.76
CA GLY A 1150 7.99 39.52 -18.79
C GLY A 1150 6.93 40.41 -19.42
N GLU A 1151 7.40 41.28 -20.33
CA GLU A 1151 6.56 42.13 -21.17
C GLU A 1151 5.49 41.30 -21.90
N ARG A 1152 4.29 41.89 -22.02
CA ARG A 1152 3.13 41.26 -22.67
C ARG A 1152 2.13 42.29 -23.15
N HIS A 1153 1.37 41.97 -24.19
CA HIS A 1153 0.27 42.83 -24.65
C HIS A 1153 -0.88 42.84 -23.63
N SER A 1154 -1.47 44.01 -23.40
CA SER A 1154 -2.63 44.12 -22.52
C SER A 1154 -3.95 43.70 -23.18
N ASP A 1155 -4.11 43.98 -24.46
CA ASP A 1155 -5.34 43.78 -25.23
C ASP A 1155 -5.00 43.83 -26.74
N GLN A 1156 -5.99 44.13 -27.60
CA GLN A 1156 -5.80 44.28 -29.05
C GLN A 1156 -5.12 45.60 -29.47
N SER A 1157 -4.77 46.47 -28.52
CA SER A 1157 -4.02 47.69 -28.80
C SER A 1157 -2.50 47.40 -28.84
N ASP A 1158 -1.72 48.35 -29.36
CA ASP A 1158 -0.24 48.30 -29.35
C ASP A 1158 0.34 48.55 -27.93
N GLU A 1159 -0.48 48.47 -26.87
CA GLU A 1159 -0.06 48.72 -25.50
C GLU A 1159 0.56 47.48 -24.85
N ILE A 1160 1.79 47.65 -24.39
CA ILE A 1160 2.63 46.61 -23.78
C ILE A 1160 2.71 46.91 -22.29
N LEU A 1161 2.37 45.91 -21.48
CA LEU A 1161 2.57 45.92 -20.04
C LEU A 1161 4.03 45.63 -19.74
N ASP A 1162 4.64 46.44 -18.88
CA ASP A 1162 6.03 46.27 -18.45
C ASP A 1162 6.25 44.94 -17.70
N ASP A 1163 7.52 44.50 -17.68
CA ASP A 1163 7.92 43.33 -16.91
C ASP A 1163 7.99 43.63 -15.41
N TYR A 1164 7.83 42.59 -14.58
CA TYR A 1164 7.86 42.77 -13.13
C TYR A 1164 8.35 41.53 -12.37
N TRP A 1165 8.81 41.77 -11.14
CA TRP A 1165 9.20 40.73 -10.19
C TRP A 1165 8.38 40.81 -8.92
N THR A 1166 7.82 39.68 -8.49
CA THR A 1166 7.26 39.56 -7.15
C THR A 1166 8.11 38.64 -6.28
N LEU A 1167 8.17 38.95 -5.00
CA LEU A 1167 8.79 38.09 -3.99
C LEU A 1167 7.71 37.63 -3.02
N ASP A 1168 7.46 36.33 -3.02
CA ASP A 1168 6.46 35.70 -2.16
C ASP A 1168 7.15 34.86 -1.10
N ALA A 1169 6.59 34.83 0.11
CA ALA A 1169 7.05 33.98 1.20
C ALA A 1169 5.88 33.20 1.79
N ASN A 1170 6.10 31.95 2.17
CA ASN A 1170 5.17 31.15 2.96
C ASN A 1170 5.91 30.49 4.12
N LEU A 1171 5.29 30.46 5.30
CA LEU A 1171 5.76 29.79 6.50
C LEU A 1171 4.61 28.97 7.10
N VAL A 1172 4.83 27.67 7.20
CA VAL A 1172 3.95 26.73 7.91
C VAL A 1172 4.69 26.21 9.13
N TRP A 1173 4.02 26.22 10.28
CA TRP A 1173 4.51 25.59 11.50
C TRP A 1173 3.41 24.78 12.21
N GLU A 1174 3.77 23.60 12.67
CA GLU A 1174 2.92 22.75 13.49
C GLU A 1174 3.68 22.32 14.76
N PRO A 1175 3.01 22.09 15.91
CA PRO A 1175 3.63 21.43 17.04
C PRO A 1175 3.90 19.95 16.71
N LEU A 1176 4.78 19.30 17.48
CA LEU A 1176 5.13 17.89 17.28
C LEU A 1176 3.93 16.92 17.40
N ASP A 1177 2.87 17.31 18.11
CA ASP A 1177 1.64 16.51 18.23
C ASP A 1177 0.54 16.88 17.21
N LYS A 1178 0.86 17.85 16.32
CA LYS A 1178 0.07 18.32 15.17
C LYS A 1178 -1.37 18.71 15.51
N ARG A 1179 -1.62 19.21 16.72
CA ARG A 1179 -2.97 19.64 17.16
C ARG A 1179 -3.45 20.94 16.52
N PHE A 1180 -2.54 21.75 15.99
CA PHE A 1180 -2.89 22.95 15.27
C PHE A 1180 -1.81 23.25 14.22
N ALA A 1181 -2.16 24.05 13.22
CA ALA A 1181 -1.20 24.57 12.24
C ALA A 1181 -1.31 26.09 12.18
N LEU A 1182 -0.15 26.75 12.12
CA LEU A 1182 -0.03 28.17 11.83
C LEU A 1182 0.55 28.32 10.43
N GLU A 1183 -0.16 29.02 9.57
CA GLU A 1183 0.34 29.42 8.25
C GLU A 1183 0.40 30.93 8.16
N ALA A 1184 1.51 31.44 7.65
CA ALA A 1184 1.71 32.84 7.34
C ALA A 1184 2.32 32.96 5.94
N ALA A 1185 1.57 33.56 5.02
CA ALA A 1185 2.02 33.87 3.67
C ALA A 1185 2.09 35.38 3.47
N ALA A 1186 3.04 35.81 2.65
CA ALA A 1186 3.19 37.17 2.20
C ALA A 1186 3.45 37.17 0.69
N TYR A 1187 2.70 37.97 -0.05
CA TYR A 1187 2.81 38.08 -1.50
C TYR A 1187 3.27 39.49 -1.88
N ASN A 1188 4.10 39.59 -2.93
CA ASN A 1188 4.69 40.85 -3.39
C ASN A 1188 5.36 41.64 -2.25
N LEU A 1189 6.25 40.97 -1.49
CA LEU A 1189 6.97 41.57 -0.35
C LEU A 1189 7.77 42.81 -0.72
N LEU A 1190 8.24 42.89 -1.96
CA LEU A 1190 9.00 44.02 -2.48
C LEU A 1190 8.13 45.26 -2.73
N ASP A 1191 6.79 45.13 -2.74
CA ASP A 1191 5.86 46.21 -3.11
C ASP A 1191 6.10 46.69 -4.54
N GLU A 1192 6.35 45.73 -5.43
CA GLU A 1192 6.52 46.02 -6.86
C GLU A 1192 5.20 46.58 -7.40
N ASP A 1193 5.29 47.68 -8.12
CA ASP A 1193 4.18 48.30 -8.82
C ASP A 1193 4.20 47.78 -10.26
N PHE A 1194 3.14 47.08 -10.66
CA PHE A 1194 3.03 46.45 -11.97
C PHE A 1194 1.60 46.52 -12.48
N GLU A 1195 1.42 46.45 -13.79
CA GLU A 1195 0.10 46.49 -14.41
C GLU A 1195 -0.41 45.08 -14.74
N VAL A 1196 -1.69 44.84 -14.48
CA VAL A 1196 -2.40 43.60 -14.84
C VAL A 1196 -3.19 43.75 -16.14
N ALA A 1197 -3.59 44.98 -16.47
CA ALA A 1197 -4.00 45.43 -17.80
C ALA A 1197 -3.74 46.94 -17.92
N SER A 1198 -3.90 47.50 -19.13
CA SER A 1198 -3.60 48.88 -19.50
C SER A 1198 -4.19 49.90 -18.53
N GLY A 1199 -3.30 50.54 -17.76
CA GLY A 1199 -3.66 51.56 -16.78
C GLY A 1199 -4.28 51.01 -15.48
N PHE A 1200 -4.29 49.69 -15.26
CA PHE A 1200 -4.77 49.04 -14.04
C PHE A 1200 -3.62 48.37 -13.30
N ASN A 1201 -3.30 48.92 -12.13
CA ASN A 1201 -2.26 48.37 -11.27
C ASN A 1201 -2.71 47.02 -10.68
N GLY A 1202 -1.73 46.14 -10.50
CA GLY A 1202 -1.86 44.85 -9.85
C GLY A 1202 -2.03 44.96 -8.34
N TRP A 1203 -1.88 43.84 -7.66
CA TRP A 1203 -2.00 43.77 -6.21
C TRP A 1203 -0.68 44.18 -5.53
N GLY A 1204 -0.76 45.05 -4.51
CA GLY A 1204 0.38 45.41 -3.66
C GLY A 1204 0.74 44.32 -2.65
N ARG A 1205 1.43 44.68 -1.56
CA ARG A 1205 1.72 43.73 -0.46
C ARG A 1205 0.45 43.12 0.13
N VAL A 1206 0.40 41.79 0.16
CA VAL A 1206 -0.68 41.04 0.81
C VAL A 1206 -0.08 40.10 1.85
N PHE A 1207 -0.63 40.11 3.07
CA PHE A 1207 -0.29 39.15 4.12
C PHE A 1207 -1.50 38.28 4.43
N LYS A 1208 -1.32 36.97 4.47
CA LYS A 1208 -2.37 36.00 4.83
C LYS A 1208 -1.89 35.21 6.04
N GLY A 1209 -2.71 35.13 7.08
CA GLY A 1209 -2.41 34.36 8.28
C GLY A 1209 -3.58 33.47 8.65
N THR A 1210 -3.32 32.18 8.90
CA THR A 1210 -4.34 31.21 9.30
C THR A 1210 -3.89 30.42 10.52
N LEU A 1211 -4.86 30.07 11.37
CA LEU A 1211 -4.72 29.12 12.46
C LEU A 1211 -5.78 28.04 12.27
N GLU A 1212 -5.34 26.81 12.10
CA GLU A 1212 -6.18 25.62 12.03
C GLU A 1212 -6.04 24.84 13.34
N ILE A 1213 -7.14 24.46 13.99
CA ILE A 1213 -7.15 23.63 15.20
C ILE A 1213 -7.79 22.28 14.85
N ARG A 1214 -7.11 21.18 15.21
CA ARG A 1214 -7.51 19.79 14.90
C ARG A 1214 -7.94 19.07 16.19
N PHE A 1215 -9.05 18.32 16.12
CA PHE A 1215 -9.71 17.67 17.26
C PHE A 1215 -9.65 16.15 17.20
#